data_AF-A0A536Q2B2-F1
#
_entry.id   AF-A0A536Q2B2-F1
#
_cell.length_a   1.000
_cell.length_b   1.000
_cell.length_c   1.000
_cell.angle_alpha   90.00
_cell.angle_beta   90.00
_cell.angle_gamma   90.00
#
_symmetry.space_group_name_H-M   'P 1'
#
loop_
_entity.id
_entity.type
_entity.pdbx_description
1 polymer ?
#
loop_
_entity_poly.entity_id
_entity_poly.type
_entity_poly.pdbx_seq_one_letter_code
_entity_poly.pdbx_strand_id
1 'polypeptide(L)'
;MHSLRKLLSNCRSRRKAHLALAFLAITNHVSFVALAAAPAGVVSSAPHRAAAACAQAIREEHCPAAFSDGLQVSLPDGAQPCPGSGDGAACVTSAGSPKVAAGVASTPDGLTACPSDSSISSSTPAACIDTTPLAASQSGTPAESPIVSPSVPIASLQPAAAHQKLSLSASASAMQAGQGVVLTATAPASVSATGTAIEIFDTTAGTLVAACSQGTQCSVAYAAETGVHNFSAYITRPTSTVPTGSVLTSSSVAVGWIGLTLKAVNVVAGPGKAMLVTAASTIPADQFGYAIEIFDLSNMNRVTYCSHGTNCSVSLSQPSSGGRSLVAAVGRPTSKFSNPDIWAVSDHLALTWLSIAIGGSSTFQVGGAVHINATANADLTNTPWSIGIFDDKGNLVGTPCKTGSSCSANVSVTSSATPRFTAAIGAVPPTRNLTKLGQVLQKVTGPTSLVDIQVRSAEVQPSRILWGVDSCKAFTGDPSGSELFSSISGSLGQPDFWGRYLTSTVCPGLSWPEIYLAAKAHMGILPIYNDYNCSSVSGYDTGMGYAQVATGVAAHDGVPQGRVIAIDIEPPGEACPGAVSVDAGFIRGWYDGVRGAGYVALFYGNGTGGSEFGSAWCQAQSEVPALSTTAFIWSFEPSLVAGAWSKSNAPVWQPYRTGCPDYVAAWQYQIGGNAPNSDIDGDEALSDLPLWYPS
;
A
#
# COMPACT_ATOMS: atom_id res chain seq x y z
N MET A 1 1.84 -43.04 -46.12
CA MET A 1 1.11 -43.95 -47.03
C MET A 1 -0.19 -43.25 -47.46
N HIS A 2 -0.16 -42.31 -48.41
CA HIS A 2 -0.28 -42.51 -49.86
C HIS A 2 -1.46 -43.39 -50.31
N SER A 3 -2.46 -42.68 -50.86
CA SER A 3 -3.21 -43.01 -52.07
C SER A 3 -4.65 -43.47 -51.91
N LEU A 4 -5.56 -42.52 -52.06
CA LEU A 4 -6.66 -42.67 -53.01
C LEU A 4 -6.76 -41.38 -53.85
N ARG A 5 -5.93 -41.36 -54.88
CA ARG A 5 -5.96 -40.45 -56.02
C ARG A 5 -7.04 -40.93 -57.00
N LYS A 6 -7.65 -39.97 -57.71
CA LYS A 6 -8.40 -40.08 -58.98
C LYS A 6 -9.88 -40.49 -58.89
N LEU A 7 -10.73 -39.47 -58.84
CA LEU A 7 -11.61 -39.22 -59.99
C LEU A 7 -11.29 -37.83 -60.56
N LEU A 8 -10.78 -37.82 -61.78
CA LEU A 8 -10.39 -36.66 -62.58
C LEU A 8 -11.48 -36.38 -63.61
N SER A 9 -11.76 -35.08 -63.82
CA SER A 9 -11.91 -34.43 -65.15
C SER A 9 -13.14 -34.81 -66.02
N ASN A 10 -13.81 -33.96 -66.80
CA ASN A 10 -13.49 -32.70 -67.49
C ASN A 10 -14.80 -32.13 -68.07
N CYS A 11 -15.01 -30.81 -68.06
CA CYS A 11 -15.40 -30.08 -69.28
C CYS A 11 -15.28 -28.55 -69.13
N ARG A 12 -14.81 -27.95 -70.22
CA ARG A 12 -14.33 -26.57 -70.41
C ARG A 12 -15.46 -25.55 -70.56
N SER A 13 -15.15 -24.26 -70.34
CA SER A 13 -15.26 -23.16 -71.34
C SER A 13 -15.92 -21.83 -70.88
N ARG A 14 -15.06 -20.80 -70.76
CA ARG A 14 -15.17 -19.36 -71.18
C ARG A 14 -16.40 -18.46 -70.88
N ARG A 15 -16.07 -17.35 -70.19
CA ARG A 15 -16.21 -15.88 -70.51
C ARG A 15 -17.58 -15.14 -70.48
N LYS A 16 -17.58 -14.10 -69.62
CA LYS A 16 -17.97 -12.66 -69.78
C LYS A 16 -19.44 -12.21 -69.65
N ALA A 17 -19.54 -10.98 -69.09
CA ALA A 17 -20.60 -9.95 -69.12
C ALA A 17 -21.68 -10.03 -68.01
N HIS A 18 -21.69 -9.15 -67.01
CA HIS A 18 -22.12 -7.72 -66.93
C HIS A 18 -23.63 -7.54 -66.68
N LEU A 19 -23.99 -7.02 -65.50
CA LEU A 19 -25.01 -5.97 -65.17
C LEU A 19 -25.26 -6.04 -63.65
N ALA A 20 -24.82 -5.11 -62.80
CA ALA A 20 -25.29 -3.73 -62.57
C ALA A 20 -26.62 -3.63 -61.80
N LEU A 21 -26.54 -3.27 -60.50
CA LEU A 21 -27.41 -2.37 -59.71
C LEU A 21 -26.77 -2.30 -58.29
N ALA A 22 -25.96 -1.29 -57.92
CA ALA A 22 -26.30 0.04 -57.38
C ALA A 22 -27.18 -0.07 -56.10
N PHE A 23 -26.75 0.34 -54.89
CA PHE A 23 -26.53 1.74 -54.47
C PHE A 23 -25.78 1.85 -53.11
N LEU A 24 -24.85 2.83 -53.03
CA LEU A 24 -24.53 3.78 -51.93
C LEU A 24 -24.18 3.29 -50.50
N ALA A 25 -23.26 3.88 -49.70
CA ALA A 25 -22.35 5.02 -49.83
C ALA A 25 -21.39 5.08 -48.58
N ILE A 26 -20.15 5.58 -48.80
CA ILE A 26 -19.35 6.51 -47.96
C ILE A 26 -18.80 5.95 -46.60
N THR A 27 -17.51 6.05 -46.18
CA THR A 27 -16.37 7.00 -46.30
C THR A 27 -15.04 6.20 -46.20
N ASN A 28 -14.03 6.35 -47.06
CA ASN A 28 -13.00 7.40 -47.24
C ASN A 28 -11.91 7.44 -46.14
N HIS A 29 -10.83 6.68 -46.32
CA HIS A 29 -9.52 6.92 -45.69
C HIS A 29 -8.51 7.24 -46.81
N VAL A 30 -8.12 8.51 -46.90
CA VAL A 30 -7.02 8.97 -47.76
C VAL A 30 -5.75 9.04 -46.92
N SER A 31 -4.71 8.43 -47.46
CA SER A 31 -3.33 8.43 -47.01
C SER A 31 -2.69 9.81 -47.11
N PHE A 32 -1.82 10.14 -46.15
CA PHE A 32 -0.65 10.98 -46.43
C PHE A 32 0.59 10.21 -46.01
N VAL A 33 1.37 9.83 -47.03
CA VAL A 33 2.77 9.40 -46.91
C VAL A 33 3.60 10.69 -46.92
N ALA A 34 4.44 10.88 -45.91
CA ALA A 34 5.58 11.77 -46.00
C ALA A 34 6.84 11.01 -45.53
N LEU A 35 7.74 10.85 -46.48
CA LEU A 35 9.06 10.24 -46.38
C LEU A 35 10.04 11.29 -45.83
N ALA A 36 10.80 10.99 -44.78
CA ALA A 36 12.05 11.69 -44.49
C ALA A 36 13.01 10.74 -43.75
N ALA A 37 14.21 10.62 -44.32
CA ALA A 37 15.27 9.71 -43.91
C ALA A 37 16.12 10.28 -42.75
N ALA A 38 16.57 9.37 -41.86
CA ALA A 38 17.86 9.21 -41.13
C ALA A 38 18.68 10.45 -40.66
N PRO A 39 19.47 10.37 -39.56
CA PRO A 39 20.17 9.16 -39.07
C PRO A 39 20.07 8.84 -37.58
N ALA A 40 20.57 7.64 -37.26
CA ALA A 40 20.65 7.03 -35.95
C ALA A 40 21.48 7.86 -34.95
N GLY A 41 20.91 8.04 -33.75
CA GLY A 41 21.59 8.56 -32.57
C GLY A 41 21.20 7.72 -31.35
N VAL A 42 22.17 6.97 -30.85
CA VAL A 42 22.33 6.40 -29.50
C VAL A 42 21.07 6.32 -28.62
N VAL A 43 20.52 5.11 -28.49
CA VAL A 43 19.54 4.75 -27.46
C VAL A 43 20.29 4.54 -26.15
N SER A 44 20.30 5.56 -25.29
CA SER A 44 20.65 5.42 -23.88
C SER A 44 19.43 4.89 -23.12
N SER A 45 19.60 3.75 -22.47
CA SER A 45 18.65 3.16 -21.53
C SER A 45 18.48 4.09 -20.33
N ALA A 46 17.26 4.57 -20.10
CA ALA A 46 16.90 5.41 -18.98
C ALA A 46 16.87 4.62 -17.66
N PRO A 47 17.52 5.08 -16.58
CA PRO A 47 17.28 4.55 -15.25
C PRO A 47 16.06 5.23 -14.62
N HIS A 48 15.39 4.46 -13.76
CA HIS A 48 14.34 4.80 -12.81
C HIS A 48 14.14 6.30 -12.49
N ARG A 49 13.00 6.86 -12.91
CA ARG A 49 12.46 8.11 -12.36
C ARG A 49 11.31 7.82 -11.38
N ALA A 50 11.70 7.51 -10.15
CA ALA A 50 10.93 7.82 -8.96
C ALA A 50 11.95 8.12 -7.86
N ALA A 51 11.89 9.32 -7.27
CA ALA A 51 12.81 9.90 -6.27
C ALA A 51 14.12 10.51 -6.80
N ALA A 52 14.03 11.67 -7.47
CA ALA A 52 15.05 12.73 -7.41
C ALA A 52 14.53 14.00 -8.14
N ALA A 53 13.61 14.73 -7.50
CA ALA A 53 13.31 16.10 -7.89
C ALA A 53 13.81 17.03 -6.80
N CYS A 54 15.12 17.34 -6.85
CA CYS A 54 15.79 18.56 -6.37
C CYS A 54 17.27 18.25 -6.14
N ALA A 55 18.07 18.33 -7.20
CA ALA A 55 19.49 18.58 -7.09
C ALA A 55 19.97 19.07 -8.45
N GLN A 56 19.74 20.35 -8.77
CA GLN A 56 20.57 21.23 -9.61
C GLN A 56 19.89 22.60 -9.74
N ALA A 57 20.17 23.52 -8.83
CA ALA A 57 20.22 24.97 -9.08
C ALA A 57 20.69 25.68 -7.80
N ILE A 58 21.92 26.18 -7.80
CA ILE A 58 22.38 27.18 -6.86
C ILE A 58 21.66 28.49 -7.21
N ARG A 59 20.66 28.87 -6.41
CA ARG A 59 20.38 30.24 -5.94
C ARG A 59 19.11 30.21 -5.09
N GLU A 60 19.20 30.86 -3.93
CA GLU A 60 18.13 31.10 -2.97
C GLU A 60 16.91 31.74 -3.66
N GLU A 61 15.74 31.08 -3.54
CA GLU A 61 14.46 31.67 -3.13
C GLU A 61 13.35 30.58 -3.15
N HIS A 62 12.85 30.27 -1.95
CA HIS A 62 11.51 29.71 -1.65
C HIS A 62 10.98 28.52 -2.47
N CYS A 63 11.33 27.30 -2.06
CA CYS A 63 10.42 26.14 -2.22
C CYS A 63 9.48 26.09 -1.00
N PRO A 64 8.16 26.32 -1.13
CA PRO A 64 7.24 25.94 -0.06
C PRO A 64 7.12 24.41 -0.07
N ALA A 65 7.95 23.75 0.73
CA ALA A 65 7.73 22.35 1.10
C ALA A 65 6.56 22.29 2.08
N ALA A 66 5.35 22.53 1.60
CA ALA A 66 4.15 22.00 2.22
C ALA A 66 3.88 20.66 1.55
N PHE A 67 4.28 19.57 2.21
CA PHE A 67 3.66 18.27 1.93
C PHE A 67 2.17 18.44 2.27
N SER A 68 1.35 18.79 1.28
CA SER A 68 -0.09 18.63 1.40
C SER A 68 -0.32 17.15 1.70
N ASP A 69 -1.16 16.83 2.69
CA ASP A 69 -1.51 15.47 3.11
C ASP A 69 -2.14 14.60 2.00
N GLY A 70 -2.23 15.12 0.77
CA GLY A 70 -2.63 14.40 -0.44
C GLY A 70 -4.12 14.08 -0.48
N LEU A 71 -4.83 14.06 0.64
CA LEU A 71 -6.27 13.87 0.70
C LEU A 71 -6.98 15.11 0.14
N GLN A 72 -7.69 14.92 -0.96
CA GLN A 72 -8.46 15.94 -1.65
C GLN A 72 -9.94 15.77 -1.30
N VAL A 73 -10.58 16.90 -1.01
CA VAL A 73 -11.98 16.99 -0.62
C VAL A 73 -12.76 17.65 -1.75
N SER A 74 -13.87 17.05 -2.16
CA SER A 74 -14.72 17.56 -3.24
C SER A 74 -16.20 17.28 -2.98
N LEU A 75 -17.06 18.04 -3.65
CA LEU A 75 -18.50 17.85 -3.58
C LEU A 75 -18.87 16.52 -4.29
N PRO A 76 -19.73 15.67 -3.69
CA PRO A 76 -20.23 14.48 -4.38
C PRO A 76 -20.91 14.81 -5.71
N ASP A 77 -20.71 13.95 -6.70
CA ASP A 77 -21.32 14.11 -8.03
C ASP A 77 -22.84 14.27 -7.94
N GLY A 78 -23.36 15.35 -8.54
CA GLY A 78 -24.80 15.66 -8.55
C GLY A 78 -25.36 16.21 -7.24
N ALA A 79 -24.56 16.34 -6.18
CA ALA A 79 -24.98 16.96 -4.94
C ALA A 79 -24.92 18.50 -5.01
N GLN A 80 -25.64 19.16 -4.10
CA GLN A 80 -25.53 20.61 -3.89
C GLN A 80 -24.69 20.89 -2.64
N PRO A 81 -23.90 21.97 -2.63
CA PRO A 81 -23.11 22.34 -1.46
C PRO A 81 -24.03 22.64 -0.27
N CYS A 82 -23.64 22.16 0.90
CA CYS A 82 -24.37 22.44 2.13
C CYS A 82 -24.09 23.89 2.57
N PRO A 83 -25.10 24.76 2.71
CA PRO A 83 -24.89 26.14 3.13
C PRO A 83 -24.24 26.24 4.51
N GLY A 84 -23.28 27.15 4.69
CA GLY A 84 -22.61 27.40 5.98
C GLY A 84 -21.81 26.21 6.52
N SER A 85 -21.36 25.32 5.64
CA SER A 85 -20.69 24.05 5.96
C SER A 85 -19.27 24.00 5.38
N GLY A 86 -18.52 22.95 5.71
CA GLY A 86 -17.14 22.77 5.27
C GLY A 86 -16.99 22.46 3.79
N ASP A 87 -15.75 22.49 3.30
CA ASP A 87 -15.43 22.24 1.90
C ASP A 87 -15.95 20.87 1.44
N GLY A 88 -16.53 20.83 0.23
CA GLY A 88 -17.06 19.61 -0.38
C GLY A 88 -18.25 18.98 0.34
N ALA A 89 -18.78 19.59 1.40
CA ALA A 89 -19.89 19.05 2.16
C ALA A 89 -21.22 19.16 1.40
N ALA A 90 -21.98 18.07 1.38
CA ALA A 90 -23.38 18.03 0.97
C ALA A 90 -24.24 17.53 2.14
N CYS A 91 -25.38 18.15 2.37
CA CYS A 91 -26.28 17.79 3.47
C CYS A 91 -27.72 17.58 3.00
N VAL A 92 -28.41 16.67 3.67
CA VAL A 92 -29.82 16.36 3.44
C VAL A 92 -30.51 16.10 4.78
N THR A 93 -31.72 16.63 4.93
CA THR A 93 -32.57 16.40 6.10
C THR A 93 -33.61 15.33 5.74
N SER A 94 -33.54 14.17 6.39
CA SER A 94 -34.55 13.13 6.21
C SER A 94 -35.84 13.53 6.95
N ALA A 95 -36.94 13.65 6.23
CA ALA A 95 -38.25 13.95 6.81
C ALA A 95 -38.86 12.68 7.42
N GLY A 96 -38.67 12.51 8.73
CA GLY A 96 -39.34 11.46 9.49
C GLY A 96 -38.84 11.43 10.92
N SER A 97 -39.63 11.94 11.85
CA SER A 97 -39.46 11.66 13.27
C SER A 97 -40.20 10.35 13.57
N PRO A 98 -39.52 9.18 13.64
CA PRO A 98 -40.15 7.99 14.17
C PRO A 98 -40.65 8.27 15.58
N LYS A 99 -41.72 7.57 15.99
CA LYS A 99 -42.25 7.65 17.36
C LYS A 99 -41.12 7.30 18.33
N VAL A 100 -40.73 8.27 19.15
CA VAL A 100 -39.64 8.12 20.13
C VAL A 100 -40.13 7.20 21.24
N ALA A 101 -39.45 6.06 21.43
CA ALA A 101 -39.75 5.12 22.51
C ALA A 101 -39.18 5.67 23.83
N ALA A 102 -39.82 5.34 24.96
CA ALA A 102 -39.28 5.71 26.27
C ALA A 102 -37.91 5.05 26.49
N GLY A 103 -36.98 5.81 27.07
CA GLY A 103 -35.71 5.32 27.59
C GLY A 103 -35.85 4.60 28.92
N VAL A 104 -34.70 4.19 29.47
CA VAL A 104 -34.58 3.46 30.73
C VAL A 104 -34.08 4.41 31.81
N ALA A 105 -34.79 4.45 32.93
CA ALA A 105 -34.38 5.18 34.13
C ALA A 105 -33.56 4.27 35.06
N SER A 106 -32.54 4.84 35.71
CA SER A 106 -31.71 4.18 36.72
C SER A 106 -31.29 5.15 37.82
N THR A 107 -30.76 4.61 38.91
CA THR A 107 -30.21 5.43 39.99
C THR A 107 -28.89 6.04 39.52
N PRO A 108 -28.67 7.36 39.69
CA PRO A 108 -27.41 7.98 39.30
C PRO A 108 -26.21 7.33 40.00
N ASP A 109 -25.09 7.19 39.28
CA ASP A 109 -23.87 6.60 39.81
C ASP A 109 -23.41 7.31 41.09
N GLY A 110 -23.04 6.53 42.11
CA GLY A 110 -22.60 7.05 43.40
C GLY A 110 -23.72 7.56 44.32
N LEU A 111 -24.99 7.53 43.88
CA LEU A 111 -26.15 7.84 44.71
C LEU A 111 -26.93 6.58 45.11
N THR A 112 -27.67 6.67 46.21
CA THR A 112 -28.58 5.62 46.68
C THR A 112 -30.01 6.00 46.33
N ALA A 113 -30.81 5.02 45.89
CA ALA A 113 -32.22 5.24 45.61
C ALA A 113 -32.98 5.72 46.86
N CYS A 114 -34.01 6.53 46.65
CA CYS A 114 -34.87 7.01 47.71
C CYS A 114 -35.50 5.83 48.48
N PRO A 115 -35.57 5.91 49.82
CA PRO A 115 -36.40 5.02 50.61
C PRO A 115 -37.84 5.03 50.08
N SER A 116 -38.39 3.85 49.80
CA SER A 116 -39.78 3.71 49.40
C SER A 116 -40.68 3.90 50.63
N ASP A 117 -41.51 4.93 50.64
CA ASP A 117 -42.54 5.11 51.67
C ASP A 117 -43.75 4.21 51.35
N SER A 118 -44.10 3.30 52.26
CA SER A 118 -45.10 2.23 52.03
C SER A 118 -46.54 2.73 51.87
N SER A 119 -46.76 4.04 52.02
CA SER A 119 -48.07 4.69 51.90
C SER A 119 -48.33 5.35 50.53
N ILE A 120 -47.31 5.53 49.67
CA ILE A 120 -47.45 6.25 48.40
C ILE A 120 -46.60 5.59 47.30
N SER A 121 -47.19 4.56 46.66
CA SER A 121 -46.51 3.68 45.70
C SER A 121 -46.19 4.35 44.36
N SER A 122 -44.92 4.71 44.16
CA SER A 122 -44.21 4.45 42.89
C SER A 122 -42.72 4.24 43.19
N SER A 123 -42.27 2.97 43.20
CA SER A 123 -40.85 2.66 43.37
C SER A 123 -40.11 3.02 42.08
N THR A 124 -39.60 4.25 42.00
CA THR A 124 -38.73 4.68 40.90
C THR A 124 -37.26 4.55 41.33
N PRO A 125 -36.31 4.44 40.38
CA PRO A 125 -34.89 4.33 40.70
C PRO A 125 -34.26 5.68 41.10
N ALA A 126 -35.04 6.72 41.39
CA ALA A 126 -34.54 8.05 41.68
C ALA A 126 -33.83 8.15 43.05
N ALA A 127 -32.88 9.10 43.16
CA ALA A 127 -32.18 9.45 44.39
C ALA A 127 -32.60 10.83 44.90
N CYS A 128 -32.72 10.99 46.21
CA CYS A 128 -33.19 12.22 46.86
C CYS A 128 -32.22 12.71 47.92
N ILE A 129 -32.16 14.04 48.05
CA ILE A 129 -31.32 14.74 49.02
C ILE A 129 -32.19 15.78 49.74
N ASP A 130 -32.06 15.86 51.06
CA ASP A 130 -32.55 16.98 51.86
C ASP A 130 -31.40 17.98 52.06
N THR A 131 -31.35 19.05 51.27
CA THR A 131 -30.50 20.20 51.57
C THR A 131 -31.28 21.13 52.49
N THR A 132 -31.07 21.02 53.81
CA THR A 132 -31.43 22.12 54.72
C THR A 132 -30.42 23.26 54.51
N PRO A 133 -30.83 24.52 54.30
CA PRO A 133 -29.88 25.63 54.43
C PRO A 133 -29.41 25.65 55.89
N LEU A 134 -28.12 25.35 56.11
CA LEU A 134 -27.48 25.47 57.42
C LEU A 134 -27.65 26.90 57.94
N ALA A 135 -28.55 27.09 58.92
CA ALA A 135 -28.37 28.16 59.88
C ALA A 135 -27.07 27.85 60.64
N ALA A 136 -26.08 28.74 60.53
CA ALA A 136 -24.78 28.59 61.15
C ALA A 136 -24.93 28.31 62.66
N SER A 137 -24.56 27.11 63.08
CA SER A 137 -24.33 26.80 64.49
C SER A 137 -23.00 27.43 64.91
N GLN A 138 -23.07 28.58 65.55
CA GLN A 138 -21.93 29.11 66.30
C GLN A 138 -21.68 28.21 67.52
N SER A 139 -20.67 27.34 67.44
CA SER A 139 -19.97 26.85 68.64
C SER A 139 -18.71 27.68 68.84
N GLY A 140 -18.86 28.80 69.54
CA GLY A 140 -17.76 29.63 70.03
C GLY A 140 -18.10 30.12 71.43
N THR A 141 -17.28 29.76 72.40
CA THR A 141 -17.33 30.16 73.81
C THR A 141 -17.29 31.69 73.99
N PRO A 142 -17.87 32.23 75.08
CA PRO A 142 -18.09 33.67 75.24
C PRO A 142 -16.80 34.42 75.58
N ALA A 143 -16.52 35.49 74.84
CA ALA A 143 -15.63 36.56 75.26
C ALA A 143 -16.49 37.80 75.55
N GLU A 144 -16.38 38.26 76.79
CA GLU A 144 -17.09 39.36 77.42
C GLU A 144 -16.78 40.71 76.72
N SER A 145 -17.81 41.39 76.22
CA SER A 145 -17.82 42.84 75.91
C SER A 145 -19.25 43.34 75.66
N PRO A 146 -19.59 44.60 76.02
CA PRO A 146 -20.97 45.01 76.27
C PRO A 146 -21.79 45.27 75.02
N ILE A 147 -23.08 45.01 75.19
CA ILE A 147 -24.19 45.17 74.26
C ILE A 147 -24.43 46.66 73.96
N VAL A 148 -24.47 47.02 72.67
CA VAL A 148 -25.18 48.21 72.18
C VAL A 148 -26.29 47.75 71.25
N SER A 149 -27.54 47.89 71.68
CA SER A 149 -28.73 47.60 70.88
C SER A 149 -28.98 48.72 69.85
N PRO A 150 -29.22 48.43 68.56
CA PRO A 150 -29.94 49.33 67.68
C PRO A 150 -31.46 49.10 67.79
N SER A 151 -32.17 50.21 67.80
CA SER A 151 -33.56 50.39 68.24
C SER A 151 -34.64 50.09 67.18
N VAL A 152 -34.61 48.93 66.51
CA VAL A 152 -35.70 48.56 65.58
C VAL A 152 -36.13 47.10 65.77
N PRO A 153 -37.43 46.81 66.02
CA PRO A 153 -37.94 45.44 66.03
C PRO A 153 -37.73 44.77 64.67
N ILE A 154 -37.17 43.55 64.69
CA ILE A 154 -37.01 42.62 63.55
C ILE A 154 -38.35 42.30 62.86
N ALA A 155 -39.49 42.69 63.44
CA ALA A 155 -40.83 42.56 62.87
C ALA A 155 -41.11 43.43 61.63
N SER A 156 -40.12 44.14 61.07
CA SER A 156 -40.28 44.99 59.87
C SER A 156 -39.42 44.61 58.66
N LEU A 157 -38.66 43.52 58.72
CA LEU A 157 -38.02 42.92 57.54
C LEU A 157 -38.81 41.70 57.09
N GLN A 158 -39.92 41.99 56.41
CA GLN A 158 -40.63 41.00 55.61
C GLN A 158 -39.69 40.62 54.44
N PRO A 159 -39.26 39.35 54.30
CA PRO A 159 -38.53 38.94 53.11
C PRO A 159 -39.45 39.18 51.92
N ALA A 160 -38.97 39.92 50.92
CA ALA A 160 -39.59 39.96 49.61
C ALA A 160 -39.86 38.50 49.18
N ALA A 161 -41.09 38.23 48.75
CA ALA A 161 -41.52 36.90 48.35
C ALA A 161 -40.52 36.29 47.37
N ALA A 162 -39.67 35.38 47.85
CA ALA A 162 -38.82 34.57 47.00
C ALA A 162 -39.77 33.71 46.16
N HIS A 163 -39.79 33.95 44.86
CA HIS A 163 -40.59 33.17 43.92
C HIS A 163 -40.31 31.68 44.13
N GLN A 164 -41.29 30.93 44.66
CA GLN A 164 -41.22 29.49 44.81
C GLN A 164 -41.21 28.86 43.41
N LYS A 165 -40.02 28.56 42.87
CA LYS A 165 -39.87 27.99 41.53
C LYS A 165 -39.29 26.59 41.61
N LEU A 166 -40.03 25.60 41.09
CA LEU A 166 -39.50 24.28 40.80
C LEU A 166 -38.57 24.38 39.59
N SER A 167 -37.35 23.86 39.72
CA SER A 167 -36.37 23.84 38.64
C SER A 167 -36.05 22.42 38.21
N LEU A 168 -35.76 22.23 36.93
CA LEU A 168 -35.28 20.97 36.35
C LEU A 168 -34.05 21.29 35.51
N SER A 169 -32.98 20.51 35.70
CA SER A 169 -31.76 20.59 34.91
C SER A 169 -31.34 19.20 34.44
N ALA A 170 -30.68 19.13 33.28
CA ALA A 170 -30.01 17.93 32.78
C ALA A 170 -28.49 18.14 32.83
N SER A 171 -27.73 17.07 33.07
CA SER A 171 -26.27 17.11 33.04
C SER A 171 -25.70 17.35 31.62
N ALA A 172 -26.48 17.07 30.58
CA ALA A 172 -26.15 17.32 29.18
C ALA A 172 -27.42 17.62 28.36
N SER A 173 -27.28 18.40 27.28
CA SER A 173 -28.37 18.67 26.32
C SER A 173 -28.43 17.66 25.17
N ALA A 174 -27.35 16.92 24.93
CA ALA A 174 -27.31 15.80 24.00
C ALA A 174 -26.32 14.74 24.48
N MET A 175 -26.52 13.49 24.05
CA MET A 175 -25.66 12.38 24.41
C MET A 175 -25.68 11.30 23.31
N GLN A 176 -24.66 10.45 23.27
CA GLN A 176 -24.64 9.28 22.38
C GLN A 176 -25.78 8.32 22.74
N ALA A 177 -26.36 7.68 21.73
CA ALA A 177 -27.32 6.61 21.86
C ALA A 177 -26.94 5.63 23.00
N GLY A 178 -27.90 5.37 23.90
CA GLY A 178 -27.75 4.44 25.02
C GLY A 178 -26.97 4.96 26.24
N GLN A 179 -26.36 6.15 26.19
CA GLN A 179 -25.63 6.73 27.32
C GLN A 179 -26.56 7.48 28.28
N GLY A 180 -26.20 7.53 29.56
CA GLY A 180 -27.02 8.15 30.61
C GLY A 180 -26.84 9.66 30.72
N VAL A 181 -27.95 10.37 30.96
CA VAL A 181 -27.99 11.78 31.38
C VAL A 181 -28.65 11.86 32.74
N VAL A 182 -28.11 12.67 33.65
CA VAL A 182 -28.69 12.88 34.98
C VAL A 182 -29.65 14.05 34.93
N LEU A 183 -30.91 13.79 35.20
CA LEU A 183 -31.95 14.80 35.40
C LEU A 183 -32.05 15.12 36.89
N THR A 184 -32.06 16.40 37.25
CA THR A 184 -32.16 16.86 38.64
C THR A 184 -33.25 17.90 38.77
N ALA A 185 -34.30 17.57 39.50
CA ALA A 185 -35.37 18.48 39.88
C ALA A 185 -35.12 19.02 41.29
N THR A 186 -35.16 20.34 41.47
CA THR A 186 -34.98 21.00 42.77
C THR A 186 -36.21 21.82 43.12
N ALA A 187 -36.86 21.43 44.22
CA ALA A 187 -38.05 22.06 44.77
C ALA A 187 -37.69 23.24 45.69
N PRO A 188 -38.58 24.24 45.82
CA PRO A 188 -38.36 25.40 46.69
C PRO A 188 -38.44 25.07 48.20
N ALA A 189 -39.05 23.94 48.55
CA ALA A 189 -39.17 23.42 49.92
C ALA A 189 -39.17 21.89 49.88
N SER A 190 -38.83 21.25 51.01
CA SER A 190 -38.83 19.79 51.12
C SER A 190 -40.24 19.23 50.97
N VAL A 191 -40.39 18.15 50.21
CA VAL A 191 -41.68 17.44 50.05
C VAL A 191 -41.91 16.37 51.12
N SER A 192 -40.93 16.16 52.00
CA SER A 192 -41.00 15.19 53.11
C SER A 192 -42.25 15.42 53.97
N ALA A 193 -43.03 14.36 54.20
CA ALA A 193 -44.27 14.38 54.99
C ALA A 193 -45.39 15.32 54.48
N THR A 194 -45.33 15.78 53.22
CA THR A 194 -46.37 16.63 52.62
C THR A 194 -47.49 15.85 51.92
N GLY A 195 -47.29 14.55 51.68
CA GLY A 195 -48.17 13.73 50.82
C GLY A 195 -48.05 14.05 49.33
N THR A 196 -47.04 14.84 48.94
CA THR A 196 -46.67 15.12 47.53
C THR A 196 -45.26 14.59 47.24
N ALA A 197 -44.93 14.44 45.96
CA ALA A 197 -43.62 14.03 45.49
C ALA A 197 -43.11 14.98 44.40
N ILE A 198 -41.79 15.06 44.27
CA ILE A 198 -41.13 15.63 43.09
C ILE A 198 -41.11 14.53 42.03
N GLU A 199 -41.91 14.69 40.98
CA GLU A 199 -41.99 13.73 39.87
C GLU A 199 -41.41 14.33 38.58
N ILE A 200 -40.58 13.55 37.87
CA ILE A 200 -40.03 13.91 36.57
C ILE A 200 -40.69 13.02 35.52
N PHE A 201 -41.28 13.63 34.50
CA PHE A 201 -41.89 12.93 33.38
C PHE A 201 -41.10 13.17 32.10
N ASP A 202 -40.96 12.12 31.30
CA ASP A 202 -40.70 12.24 29.87
C ASP A 202 -42.03 12.56 29.20
N THR A 203 -42.22 13.83 28.83
CA THR A 203 -43.43 14.32 28.17
C THR A 203 -43.50 13.94 26.70
N THR A 204 -42.38 13.54 26.08
CA THR A 204 -42.37 13.00 24.71
C THR A 204 -42.94 11.59 24.68
N ALA A 205 -42.49 10.71 25.58
CA ALA A 205 -42.98 9.33 25.67
C ALA A 205 -44.25 9.19 26.54
N GLY A 206 -44.55 10.19 27.37
CA GLY A 206 -45.68 10.19 28.30
C GLY A 206 -45.48 9.32 29.55
N THR A 207 -44.23 9.09 29.95
CA THR A 207 -43.86 8.14 31.01
C THR A 207 -43.28 8.83 32.24
N LEU A 208 -43.64 8.34 33.43
CA LEU A 208 -42.98 8.73 34.68
C LEU A 208 -41.55 8.19 34.70
N VAL A 209 -40.57 9.06 34.94
CA VAL A 209 -39.14 8.73 34.95
C VAL A 209 -38.60 8.63 36.37
N ALA A 210 -39.03 9.54 37.25
CA ALA A 210 -38.61 9.59 38.64
C ALA A 210 -39.71 10.14 39.54
N ALA A 211 -39.74 9.67 40.78
CA ALA A 211 -40.60 10.15 41.83
C ALA A 211 -39.85 10.10 43.17
N CYS A 212 -39.74 11.25 43.83
CA CYS A 212 -39.14 11.37 45.16
C CYS A 212 -40.17 11.98 46.13
N SER A 213 -40.63 11.18 47.11
CA SER A 213 -41.60 11.58 48.13
C SER A 213 -40.98 12.31 49.33
N GLN A 214 -39.67 12.49 49.31
CA GLN A 214 -38.88 13.14 50.35
C GLN A 214 -37.74 13.94 49.72
N GLY A 215 -37.17 14.87 50.47
CA GLY A 215 -36.08 15.70 49.99
C GLY A 215 -36.53 17.03 49.39
N THR A 216 -35.54 17.90 49.13
CA THR A 216 -35.67 19.10 48.31
C THR A 216 -35.24 18.85 46.86
N GLN A 217 -34.56 17.74 46.60
CA GLN A 217 -34.00 17.40 45.29
C GLN A 217 -34.34 15.96 44.91
N CYS A 218 -34.71 15.76 43.64
CA CYS A 218 -34.94 14.46 43.04
C CYS A 218 -34.06 14.30 41.80
N SER A 219 -33.25 13.25 41.76
CA SER A 219 -32.28 13.00 40.70
C SER A 219 -32.43 11.60 40.12
N VAL A 220 -32.27 11.46 38.81
CA VAL A 220 -32.42 10.18 38.09
C VAL A 220 -31.50 10.15 36.88
N ALA A 221 -30.86 9.01 36.64
CA ALA A 221 -30.15 8.78 35.39
C ALA A 221 -31.16 8.23 34.36
N TYR A 222 -31.07 8.73 33.13
CA TYR A 222 -31.96 8.34 32.05
C TYR A 222 -31.15 8.09 30.78
N ALA A 223 -31.38 6.97 30.10
CA ALA A 223 -30.72 6.61 28.85
C ALA A 223 -31.75 6.23 27.79
N ALA A 224 -31.66 6.81 26.60
CA ALA A 224 -32.51 6.47 25.46
C ALA A 224 -31.68 6.06 24.23
N GLU A 225 -32.28 5.29 23.34
CA GLU A 225 -31.58 4.81 22.13
C GLU A 225 -31.43 5.91 21.09
N THR A 226 -32.49 6.67 20.78
CA THR A 226 -32.44 7.75 19.78
C THR A 226 -33.55 8.77 20.02
N GLY A 227 -33.33 10.01 19.60
CA GLY A 227 -34.39 11.01 19.48
C GLY A 227 -34.31 12.09 20.55
N VAL A 228 -35.25 13.05 20.48
CA VAL A 228 -35.32 14.16 21.42
C VAL A 228 -36.43 13.92 22.43
N HIS A 229 -36.06 13.85 23.70
CA HIS A 229 -36.99 13.68 24.81
C HIS A 229 -37.14 14.99 25.58
N ASN A 230 -38.38 15.41 25.81
CA ASN A 230 -38.71 16.59 26.59
C ASN A 230 -39.11 16.16 27.99
N PHE A 231 -38.43 16.69 28.99
CA PHE A 231 -38.71 16.38 30.39
C PHE A 231 -39.37 17.57 31.09
N SER A 232 -40.19 17.30 32.08
CA SER A 232 -40.76 18.31 32.98
C SER A 232 -40.93 17.72 34.37
N ALA A 233 -40.64 18.51 35.39
CA ALA A 233 -40.83 18.14 36.78
C ALA A 233 -42.12 18.77 37.32
N TYR A 234 -42.75 18.07 38.27
CA TYR A 234 -43.99 18.48 38.92
C TYR A 234 -43.90 18.20 40.43
N ILE A 235 -44.52 19.05 41.25
CA ILE A 235 -44.82 18.71 42.64
C ILE A 235 -46.31 18.35 42.74
N THR A 236 -46.60 17.06 42.86
CA THR A 236 -47.98 16.54 42.81
C THR A 236 -48.15 15.39 43.80
N ARG A 237 -49.40 14.98 44.05
CA ARG A 237 -49.64 13.64 44.60
C ARG A 237 -49.17 12.61 43.57
N PRO A 238 -48.52 11.51 43.99
CA PRO A 238 -47.95 10.56 43.05
C PRO A 238 -48.94 10.04 42.02
N THR A 239 -48.52 10.05 40.76
CA THR A 239 -49.35 9.71 39.61
C THR A 239 -48.53 9.00 38.54
N SER A 240 -49.17 8.12 37.77
CA SER A 240 -48.54 7.39 36.66
C SER A 240 -48.65 8.12 35.32
N THR A 241 -49.48 9.16 35.25
CA THR A 241 -49.69 9.98 34.05
C THR A 241 -49.28 11.42 34.29
N VAL A 242 -48.86 12.09 33.21
CA VAL A 242 -48.46 13.50 33.25
C VAL A 242 -49.59 14.34 33.86
N PRO A 243 -49.34 15.09 34.96
CA PRO A 243 -50.38 15.84 35.64
C PRO A 243 -51.09 16.84 34.71
N THR A 244 -52.41 16.93 34.84
CA THR A 244 -53.24 17.94 34.15
C THR A 244 -53.92 18.83 35.18
N GLY A 245 -53.75 20.16 35.07
CA GLY A 245 -54.32 21.15 36.01
C GLY A 245 -53.29 22.12 36.59
N SER A 246 -53.69 22.91 37.59
CA SER A 246 -52.83 23.89 38.26
C SER A 246 -51.92 23.23 39.29
N VAL A 247 -50.81 22.66 38.83
CA VAL A 247 -49.76 22.02 39.65
C VAL A 247 -48.46 22.81 39.50
N LEU A 248 -47.62 22.88 40.54
CA LEU A 248 -46.30 23.52 40.43
C LEU A 248 -45.43 22.72 39.45
N THR A 249 -45.02 23.34 38.34
CA THR A 249 -44.28 22.70 37.24
C THR A 249 -42.98 23.43 36.94
N SER A 250 -41.97 22.70 36.49
CA SER A 250 -40.70 23.27 36.02
C SER A 250 -40.80 23.78 34.58
N SER A 251 -39.78 24.49 34.10
CA SER A 251 -39.54 24.60 32.66
C SER A 251 -39.28 23.23 32.06
N SER A 252 -39.60 23.06 30.77
CA SER A 252 -39.24 21.86 30.03
C SER A 252 -37.75 21.85 29.70
N VAL A 253 -37.12 20.67 29.80
CA VAL A 253 -35.73 20.43 29.41
C VAL A 253 -35.72 19.40 28.28
N ALA A 254 -35.13 19.74 27.14
CA ALA A 254 -34.97 18.82 26.01
C ALA A 254 -33.57 18.17 26.05
N VAL A 255 -33.51 16.85 25.88
CA VAL A 255 -32.26 16.11 25.75
C VAL A 255 -32.32 15.23 24.51
N GLY A 256 -31.29 15.29 23.66
CA GLY A 256 -31.19 14.49 22.43
C GLY A 256 -30.26 13.28 22.56
N TRP A 257 -30.73 12.09 22.20
CA TRP A 257 -29.89 10.90 22.04
C TRP A 257 -29.55 10.68 20.57
N ILE A 258 -28.26 10.74 20.25
CA ILE A 258 -27.73 10.76 18.90
C ILE A 258 -27.14 9.40 18.54
N GLY A 259 -27.77 8.70 17.60
CA GLY A 259 -27.14 7.62 16.85
C GLY A 259 -26.37 8.20 15.67
N LEU A 260 -25.10 7.82 15.50
CA LEU A 260 -24.23 8.31 14.45
C LEU A 260 -23.56 7.16 13.72
N THR A 261 -23.63 7.16 12.39
CA THR A 261 -22.97 6.16 11.54
C THR A 261 -22.13 6.85 10.47
N LEU A 262 -21.05 6.19 10.05
CA LEU A 262 -20.20 6.63 8.95
C LEU A 262 -20.04 5.48 7.96
N LYS A 263 -20.37 5.71 6.69
CA LYS A 263 -20.32 4.70 5.63
C LYS A 263 -19.71 5.27 4.36
N ALA A 264 -19.17 4.41 3.51
CA ALA A 264 -18.79 4.77 2.14
C ALA A 264 -19.43 3.82 1.12
N VAL A 265 -19.66 4.32 -0.10
CA VAL A 265 -20.17 3.50 -1.21
C VAL A 265 -19.16 2.42 -1.60
N ASN A 266 -17.89 2.81 -1.68
CA ASN A 266 -16.75 1.92 -1.83
C ASN A 266 -15.73 2.28 -0.76
N VAL A 267 -15.03 1.28 -0.21
CA VAL A 267 -13.94 1.46 0.78
C VAL A 267 -12.55 1.23 0.18
N VAL A 268 -12.48 0.81 -1.09
CA VAL A 268 -11.24 0.56 -1.82
C VAL A 268 -11.36 1.08 -3.26
N ALA A 269 -10.42 1.91 -3.69
CA ALA A 269 -10.39 2.49 -5.05
C ALA A 269 -8.96 2.67 -5.57
N GLY A 270 -8.77 2.93 -6.87
CA GLY A 270 -7.46 3.29 -7.42
C GLY A 270 -6.99 4.70 -7.01
N PRO A 271 -5.68 5.00 -7.04
CA PRO A 271 -5.17 6.36 -6.77
C PRO A 271 -5.86 7.41 -7.66
N GLY A 272 -6.20 8.55 -7.06
CA GLY A 272 -6.92 9.65 -7.69
C GLY A 272 -8.43 9.41 -7.88
N LYS A 273 -8.93 8.19 -7.66
CA LYS A 273 -10.38 7.92 -7.69
C LYS A 273 -11.03 8.41 -6.41
N ALA A 274 -12.18 9.05 -6.57
CA ALA A 274 -12.93 9.59 -5.46
C ALA A 274 -13.87 8.54 -4.84
N MET A 275 -14.03 8.62 -3.52
CA MET A 275 -14.88 7.74 -2.74
C MET A 275 -15.89 8.57 -1.96
N LEU A 276 -17.18 8.26 -2.15
CA LEU A 276 -18.27 8.93 -1.44
C LEU A 276 -18.37 8.39 -0.02
N VAL A 277 -18.16 9.28 0.96
CA VAL A 277 -18.33 9.04 2.38
C VAL A 277 -19.58 9.78 2.86
N THR A 278 -20.37 9.16 3.73
CA THR A 278 -21.57 9.77 4.32
C THR A 278 -21.67 9.43 5.79
N ALA A 279 -21.70 10.48 6.62
CA ALA A 279 -22.09 10.43 8.02
C ALA A 279 -23.62 10.61 8.12
N ALA A 280 -24.29 9.80 8.93
CA ALA A 280 -25.74 9.88 9.15
C ALA A 280 -26.05 9.90 10.65
N SER A 281 -26.76 10.95 11.08
CA SER A 281 -27.23 11.18 12.44
C SER A 281 -28.74 10.93 12.54
N THR A 282 -29.20 10.37 13.67
CA THR A 282 -30.63 10.08 13.90
C THR A 282 -31.46 11.33 14.21
N ILE A 283 -30.83 12.44 14.57
CA ILE A 283 -31.47 13.73 14.83
C ILE A 283 -30.73 14.86 14.09
N PRO A 284 -31.41 15.94 13.67
CA PRO A 284 -30.76 17.08 13.06
C PRO A 284 -29.73 17.69 14.02
N ALA A 285 -28.47 17.80 13.60
CA ALA A 285 -27.39 18.29 14.47
C ALA A 285 -27.59 19.76 14.87
N ASP A 286 -28.19 20.55 13.98
CA ASP A 286 -28.44 21.98 14.17
C ASP A 286 -29.44 22.28 15.30
N GLN A 287 -30.30 21.32 15.67
CA GLN A 287 -31.31 21.49 16.72
C GLN A 287 -30.71 21.84 18.09
N PHE A 288 -29.44 21.47 18.32
CA PHE A 288 -28.71 21.74 19.56
C PHE A 288 -27.47 22.63 19.35
N GLY A 289 -27.37 23.31 18.20
CA GLY A 289 -26.20 24.12 17.85
C GLY A 289 -24.94 23.30 17.56
N TYR A 290 -25.10 22.05 17.12
CA TYR A 290 -24.02 21.16 16.76
C TYR A 290 -23.92 20.95 15.24
N ALA A 291 -22.81 20.40 14.79
CA ALA A 291 -22.57 20.00 13.41
C ALA A 291 -22.22 18.51 13.35
N ILE A 292 -22.43 17.90 12.17
CA ILE A 292 -21.87 16.59 11.84
C ILE A 292 -20.48 16.83 11.25
N GLU A 293 -19.43 16.35 11.91
CA GLU A 293 -18.05 16.52 11.50
C GLU A 293 -17.45 15.18 11.06
N ILE A 294 -16.61 15.20 10.02
CA ILE A 294 -15.84 14.03 9.59
C ILE A 294 -14.36 14.36 9.83
N PHE A 295 -13.66 13.49 10.56
CA PHE A 295 -12.25 13.62 10.89
C PHE A 295 -11.44 12.49 10.27
N ASP A 296 -10.20 12.81 9.91
CA ASP A 296 -9.17 11.84 9.58
C ASP A 296 -8.35 11.57 10.84
N LEU A 297 -8.35 10.33 11.29
CA LEU A 297 -7.63 9.90 12.49
C LEU A 297 -6.13 9.71 12.25
N SER A 298 -5.70 9.70 10.99
CA SER A 298 -4.28 9.58 10.63
C SER A 298 -3.50 10.84 11.02
N ASN A 299 -4.17 12.00 10.99
CA ASN A 299 -3.60 13.33 11.27
C ASN A 299 -4.41 14.14 12.32
N MET A 300 -5.52 13.56 12.80
CA MET A 300 -6.51 14.13 13.71
C MET A 300 -7.19 15.41 13.19
N ASN A 301 -7.10 15.71 11.90
CA ASN A 301 -7.68 16.88 11.26
C ASN A 301 -9.14 16.64 10.88
N ARG A 302 -9.93 17.71 10.93
CA ARG A 302 -11.24 17.71 10.30
C ARG A 302 -11.10 17.68 8.79
N VAL A 303 -11.78 16.74 8.15
CA VAL A 303 -11.92 16.62 6.69
C VAL A 303 -12.98 17.61 6.21
N THR A 304 -14.18 17.56 6.79
CA THR A 304 -15.28 18.49 6.50
C THR A 304 -16.33 18.47 7.62
N TYR A 305 -17.34 19.33 7.52
CA TYR A 305 -18.49 19.34 8.43
C TYR A 305 -19.76 19.79 7.73
N CYS A 306 -20.91 19.40 8.25
CA CYS A 306 -22.23 19.91 7.88
C CYS A 306 -22.89 20.56 9.08
N SER A 307 -23.23 21.84 8.94
CA SER A 307 -23.84 22.64 10.04
C SER A 307 -25.32 22.36 10.25
N HIS A 308 -25.99 21.66 9.33
CA HIS A 308 -27.41 21.37 9.41
C HIS A 308 -27.74 20.01 8.79
N GLY A 309 -28.92 19.48 9.14
CA GLY A 309 -29.47 18.26 8.55
C GLY A 309 -29.04 16.99 9.29
N THR A 310 -29.43 15.85 8.72
CA THR A 310 -29.22 14.52 9.33
C THR A 310 -28.14 13.72 8.63
N ASN A 311 -27.68 14.16 7.46
CA ASN A 311 -26.61 13.49 6.71
C ASN A 311 -25.55 14.50 6.30
N CYS A 312 -24.29 14.09 6.36
CA CYS A 312 -23.15 14.84 5.84
C CYS A 312 -22.34 13.96 4.89
N SER A 313 -22.34 14.32 3.61
CA SER A 313 -21.69 13.56 2.55
C SER A 313 -20.53 14.35 1.93
N VAL A 314 -19.46 13.65 1.57
CA VAL A 314 -18.26 14.23 0.98
C VAL A 314 -17.57 13.23 0.05
N SER A 315 -16.94 13.72 -1.02
CA SER A 315 -16.16 12.91 -1.95
C SER A 315 -14.67 13.09 -1.70
N LEU A 316 -13.96 11.99 -1.40
CA LEU A 316 -12.55 12.01 -1.02
C LEU A 316 -11.69 11.28 -2.05
N SER A 317 -10.60 11.90 -2.51
CA SER A 317 -9.61 11.27 -3.39
C SER A 317 -8.18 11.45 -2.87
N GLN A 318 -7.30 10.50 -3.17
CA GLN A 318 -5.88 10.61 -2.83
C GLN A 318 -5.03 10.31 -4.08
N PRO A 319 -4.16 11.23 -4.54
CA PRO A 319 -3.35 11.04 -5.75
C PRO A 319 -2.41 9.83 -5.68
N SER A 320 -1.97 9.46 -4.48
CA SER A 320 -1.10 8.32 -4.22
C SER A 320 -1.87 7.17 -3.57
N SER A 321 -1.35 5.96 -3.70
CA SER A 321 -1.81 4.82 -2.89
C SER A 321 -1.59 5.06 -1.40
N GLY A 322 -2.45 4.49 -0.56
CA GLY A 322 -2.36 4.63 0.89
C GLY A 322 -3.67 4.30 1.59
N GLY A 323 -3.64 4.25 2.91
CA GLY A 323 -4.83 4.10 3.75
C GLY A 323 -5.17 5.40 4.49
N ARG A 324 -6.45 5.58 4.81
CA ARG A 324 -6.96 6.60 5.74
C ARG A 324 -8.00 5.98 6.67
N SER A 325 -8.01 6.39 7.93
CA SER A 325 -9.02 5.99 8.91
C SER A 325 -9.85 7.20 9.29
N LEU A 326 -11.16 7.14 9.04
CA LEU A 326 -12.06 8.25 9.27
C LEU A 326 -13.00 7.96 10.44
N VAL A 327 -13.50 9.02 11.07
CA VAL A 327 -14.58 8.95 12.05
C VAL A 327 -15.53 10.12 11.87
N ALA A 328 -16.82 9.90 12.14
CA ALA A 328 -17.78 10.98 12.24
C ALA A 328 -18.00 11.33 13.72
N ALA A 329 -18.20 12.60 14.00
CA ALA A 329 -18.58 13.08 15.31
C ALA A 329 -19.73 14.10 15.22
N VAL A 330 -20.52 14.21 16.28
CA VAL A 330 -21.48 15.31 16.46
C VAL A 330 -21.07 16.13 17.67
N GLY A 331 -20.88 17.43 17.45
CA GLY A 331 -20.39 18.35 18.46
C GLY A 331 -20.35 19.79 17.98
N ARG A 332 -19.78 20.66 18.80
CA ARG A 332 -19.44 22.01 18.32
C ARG A 332 -18.30 21.91 17.32
N PRO A 333 -18.35 22.66 16.19
CA PRO A 333 -17.31 22.56 15.18
C PRO A 333 -15.89 22.76 15.71
N THR A 334 -15.00 21.79 15.51
CA THR A 334 -13.59 21.82 15.92
C THR A 334 -12.64 21.51 14.77
N SER A 335 -11.46 22.13 14.71
CA SER A 335 -10.49 21.86 13.63
C SER A 335 -9.75 20.52 13.79
N LYS A 336 -9.74 19.98 15.01
CA LYS A 336 -9.06 18.75 15.39
C LYS A 336 -10.04 17.87 16.16
N PHE A 337 -9.85 16.57 16.09
CA PHE A 337 -10.57 15.63 16.95
C PHE A 337 -10.06 15.76 18.40
N SER A 338 -10.56 16.78 19.12
CA SER A 338 -10.23 17.09 20.52
C SER A 338 -11.48 17.08 21.39
N ASN A 339 -11.42 16.41 22.55
CA ASN A 339 -12.60 16.08 23.35
C ASN A 339 -12.79 17.03 24.56
N PRO A 340 -13.67 18.04 24.42
CA PRO A 340 -14.64 18.30 25.50
C PRO A 340 -16.10 18.52 25.07
N ASP A 341 -16.39 18.72 23.78
CA ASP A 341 -17.73 19.07 23.25
C ASP A 341 -18.23 18.09 22.16
N ILE A 342 -17.74 16.84 22.17
CA ILE A 342 -18.17 15.76 21.28
C ILE A 342 -19.19 14.88 22.02
N TRP A 343 -20.39 14.78 21.47
CA TRP A 343 -21.53 14.12 22.12
C TRP A 343 -21.85 12.75 21.54
N ALA A 344 -21.46 12.49 20.29
CA ALA A 344 -21.59 11.18 19.65
C ALA A 344 -20.47 10.96 18.65
N VAL A 345 -20.01 9.72 18.55
CA VAL A 345 -18.92 9.28 17.65
C VAL A 345 -19.35 8.01 16.93
N SER A 346 -19.04 7.90 15.64
CA SER A 346 -19.29 6.68 14.86
C SER A 346 -18.19 5.63 15.08
N ASP A 347 -18.43 4.41 14.60
CA ASP A 347 -17.33 3.47 14.33
C ASP A 347 -16.34 4.05 13.30
N HIS A 348 -15.12 3.52 13.31
CA HIS A 348 -14.07 3.88 12.37
C HIS A 348 -14.36 3.35 10.96
N LEU A 349 -14.08 4.17 9.94
CA LEU A 349 -14.19 3.79 8.54
C LEU A 349 -12.80 3.84 7.88
N ALA A 350 -12.28 2.67 7.49
CA ALA A 350 -11.02 2.57 6.77
C ALA A 350 -11.24 2.70 5.24
N LEU A 351 -10.52 3.62 4.61
CA LEU A 351 -10.47 3.81 3.17
C LEU A 351 -9.08 3.43 2.65
N THR A 352 -9.01 2.78 1.49
CA THR A 352 -7.74 2.41 0.85
C THR A 352 -7.68 2.81 -0.62
N TRP A 353 -6.64 3.57 -0.98
CA TRP A 353 -6.23 3.79 -2.36
C TRP A 353 -5.17 2.75 -2.76
N LEU A 354 -5.47 1.98 -3.80
CA LEU A 354 -4.76 0.76 -4.17
C LEU A 354 -3.35 1.01 -4.72
N SER A 355 -2.42 0.13 -4.36
CA SER A 355 -1.16 -0.07 -5.08
C SER A 355 -1.04 -1.54 -5.47
N ILE A 356 -0.25 -1.81 -6.52
CA ILE A 356 0.13 -3.16 -6.88
C ILE A 356 1.61 -3.22 -7.25
N ALA A 357 2.31 -4.19 -6.67
CA ALA A 357 3.67 -4.56 -7.02
C ALA A 357 3.68 -5.93 -7.70
N ILE A 358 4.69 -6.16 -8.53
CA ILE A 358 4.95 -7.45 -9.18
C ILE A 358 6.42 -7.80 -8.97
N GLY A 359 6.69 -9.07 -8.73
CA GLY A 359 8.03 -9.64 -8.59
C GLY A 359 7.99 -11.15 -8.84
N GLY A 360 9.08 -11.85 -8.58
CA GLY A 360 9.15 -13.30 -8.81
C GLY A 360 10.54 -13.76 -9.19
N SER A 361 10.62 -14.80 -10.02
CA SER A 361 11.85 -15.26 -10.66
C SER A 361 12.57 -14.07 -11.29
N SER A 362 13.80 -13.83 -10.83
CA SER A 362 14.70 -12.83 -11.43
C SER A 362 15.35 -13.36 -12.71
N THR A 363 15.24 -14.65 -12.99
CA THR A 363 15.90 -15.31 -14.11
C THR A 363 14.98 -16.28 -14.85
N PHE A 364 15.34 -16.63 -16.09
CA PHE A 364 14.63 -17.66 -16.87
C PHE A 364 15.55 -18.42 -17.85
N GLN A 365 15.16 -19.65 -18.18
CA GLN A 365 15.76 -20.45 -19.27
C GLN A 365 14.70 -20.75 -20.33
N VAL A 366 15.11 -20.87 -21.60
CA VAL A 366 14.22 -21.29 -22.69
C VAL A 366 13.80 -22.75 -22.47
N GLY A 367 12.50 -23.02 -22.50
CA GLY A 367 11.91 -24.30 -22.11
C GLY A 367 11.56 -24.40 -20.63
N GLY A 368 11.98 -23.43 -19.81
CA GLY A 368 11.66 -23.34 -18.39
C GLY A 368 10.35 -22.59 -18.09
N ALA A 369 10.10 -22.34 -16.80
CA ALA A 369 8.98 -21.54 -16.32
C ALA A 369 9.45 -20.36 -15.47
N VAL A 370 8.82 -19.20 -15.66
CA VAL A 370 9.01 -18.02 -14.82
C VAL A 370 7.88 -17.97 -13.79
N HIS A 371 8.24 -17.92 -12.53
CA HIS A 371 7.30 -17.74 -11.44
C HIS A 371 7.12 -16.24 -11.16
N ILE A 372 5.90 -15.73 -11.23
CA ILE A 372 5.58 -14.33 -10.97
C ILE A 372 4.56 -14.25 -9.84
N ASN A 373 4.73 -13.29 -8.95
CA ASN A 373 3.82 -12.96 -7.86
C ASN A 373 3.52 -11.46 -7.87
N ALA A 374 2.24 -11.11 -7.87
CA ALA A 374 1.75 -9.75 -7.75
C ALA A 374 1.10 -9.57 -6.38
N THR A 375 1.29 -8.40 -5.74
CA THR A 375 0.79 -8.11 -4.40
C THR A 375 0.17 -6.72 -4.33
N ALA A 376 -1.04 -6.65 -3.78
CA ALA A 376 -1.79 -5.44 -3.51
C ALA A 376 -1.63 -5.00 -2.03
N ASN A 377 -1.86 -3.72 -1.75
CA ASN A 377 -1.84 -3.18 -0.38
C ASN A 377 -3.16 -3.40 0.40
N ALA A 378 -4.13 -4.12 -0.16
CA ALA A 378 -5.40 -4.43 0.49
C ALA A 378 -5.89 -5.83 0.12
N ASP A 379 -6.69 -6.42 1.02
CA ASP A 379 -7.45 -7.63 0.71
C ASP A 379 -8.61 -7.27 -0.22
N LEU A 380 -8.64 -7.89 -1.40
CA LEU A 380 -9.65 -7.62 -2.42
C LEU A 380 -10.88 -8.51 -2.29
N THR A 381 -10.91 -9.49 -1.38
CA THR A 381 -11.96 -10.53 -1.29
C THR A 381 -13.38 -9.95 -1.37
N ASN A 382 -13.67 -8.93 -0.57
CA ASN A 382 -14.99 -8.30 -0.46
C ASN A 382 -15.16 -7.06 -1.35
N THR A 383 -14.27 -6.85 -2.31
CA THR A 383 -14.31 -5.73 -3.27
C THR A 383 -14.78 -6.23 -4.65
N PRO A 384 -15.17 -5.37 -5.59
CA PRO A 384 -15.42 -5.79 -6.99
C PRO A 384 -14.13 -6.09 -7.77
N TRP A 385 -12.95 -5.88 -7.18
CA TRP A 385 -11.66 -5.92 -7.87
C TRP A 385 -10.99 -7.30 -7.79
N SER A 386 -10.18 -7.61 -8.80
CA SER A 386 -9.30 -8.79 -8.89
C SER A 386 -7.91 -8.37 -9.36
N ILE A 387 -6.90 -9.15 -8.99
CA ILE A 387 -5.52 -9.00 -9.48
C ILE A 387 -5.34 -9.82 -10.75
N GLY A 388 -4.79 -9.22 -11.80
CA GLY A 388 -4.37 -9.91 -13.02
C GLY A 388 -2.90 -9.68 -13.32
N ILE A 389 -2.21 -10.68 -13.85
CA ILE A 389 -0.83 -10.60 -14.35
C ILE A 389 -0.88 -10.69 -15.87
N PHE A 390 -0.12 -9.83 -16.54
CA PHE A 390 -0.12 -9.65 -17.98
C PHE A 390 1.27 -9.87 -18.58
N ASP A 391 1.31 -10.44 -19.78
CA ASP A 391 2.53 -10.55 -20.61
C ASP A 391 2.85 -9.23 -21.34
N ASP A 392 3.91 -9.25 -22.14
CA ASP A 392 4.40 -8.14 -22.98
C ASP A 392 3.39 -7.67 -24.03
N LYS A 393 2.43 -8.54 -24.40
CA LYS A 393 1.36 -8.28 -25.36
C LYS A 393 0.07 -7.80 -24.68
N GLY A 394 0.05 -7.74 -23.35
CA GLY A 394 -1.12 -7.34 -22.56
C GLY A 394 -2.16 -8.45 -22.38
N ASN A 395 -1.81 -9.72 -22.64
CA ASN A 395 -2.68 -10.87 -22.36
C ASN A 395 -2.51 -11.32 -20.91
N LEU A 396 -3.59 -11.81 -20.29
CA LEU A 396 -3.51 -12.44 -18.98
C LEU A 396 -2.72 -13.76 -19.07
N VAL A 397 -1.73 -13.93 -18.20
CA VAL A 397 -0.90 -15.15 -18.11
C VAL A 397 -1.48 -16.21 -17.17
N GLY A 398 -2.64 -15.94 -16.58
CA GLY A 398 -3.37 -16.84 -15.69
C GLY A 398 -4.74 -16.26 -15.31
N THR A 399 -5.54 -17.04 -14.58
CA THR A 399 -6.84 -16.58 -14.07
C THR A 399 -6.64 -15.46 -13.05
N PRO A 400 -7.36 -14.32 -13.15
CA PRO A 400 -7.29 -13.26 -12.15
C PRO A 400 -7.65 -13.75 -10.74
N CYS A 401 -6.88 -13.33 -9.75
CA CYS A 401 -7.09 -13.70 -8.36
C CYS A 401 -8.08 -12.75 -7.69
N LYS A 402 -9.19 -13.28 -7.19
CA LYS A 402 -10.27 -12.51 -6.54
C LYS A 402 -10.09 -12.37 -5.02
N THR A 403 -9.49 -13.37 -4.40
CA THR A 403 -9.40 -13.54 -2.95
C THR A 403 -8.01 -13.17 -2.44
N GLY A 404 -7.97 -12.48 -1.31
CA GLY A 404 -6.74 -12.03 -0.68
C GLY A 404 -6.12 -10.81 -1.36
N SER A 405 -4.83 -10.61 -1.10
CA SER A 405 -4.03 -9.48 -1.58
C SER A 405 -2.92 -9.88 -2.55
N SER A 406 -2.83 -11.14 -2.97
CA SER A 406 -1.75 -11.63 -3.85
C SER A 406 -2.27 -12.49 -4.99
N CYS A 407 -1.49 -12.56 -6.07
CA CYS A 407 -1.76 -13.43 -7.20
C CYS A 407 -0.48 -13.96 -7.80
N SER A 408 -0.41 -15.27 -8.04
CA SER A 408 0.78 -15.90 -8.61
C SER A 408 0.46 -16.59 -9.93
N ALA A 409 1.43 -16.60 -10.85
CA ALA A 409 1.35 -17.31 -12.11
C ALA A 409 2.69 -17.94 -12.47
N ASN A 410 2.63 -19.08 -13.15
CA ASN A 410 3.80 -19.76 -13.71
C ASN A 410 3.71 -19.67 -15.24
N VAL A 411 4.69 -19.04 -15.87
CA VAL A 411 4.67 -18.77 -17.31
C VAL A 411 5.76 -19.58 -17.98
N SER A 412 5.38 -20.56 -18.81
CA SER A 412 6.33 -21.30 -19.62
C SER A 412 6.95 -20.41 -20.70
N VAL A 413 8.28 -20.37 -20.77
CA VAL A 413 9.00 -19.55 -21.74
C VAL A 413 9.48 -20.44 -22.89
N THR A 414 8.91 -20.27 -24.07
CA THR A 414 9.23 -21.09 -25.25
C THR A 414 10.12 -20.39 -26.27
N SER A 415 10.37 -19.09 -26.09
CA SER A 415 11.16 -18.27 -27.01
C SER A 415 12.41 -17.72 -26.33
N SER A 416 13.41 -17.34 -27.13
CA SER A 416 14.64 -16.70 -26.66
C SER A 416 14.47 -15.22 -26.30
N ALA A 417 13.30 -14.62 -26.57
CA ALA A 417 13.01 -13.24 -26.22
C ALA A 417 12.77 -13.10 -24.70
N THR A 418 13.34 -12.05 -24.11
CA THR A 418 13.13 -11.71 -22.69
C THR A 418 11.67 -11.39 -22.43
N PRO A 419 10.95 -12.20 -21.62
CA PRO A 419 9.55 -11.94 -21.33
C PRO A 419 9.44 -10.71 -20.43
N ARG A 420 8.30 -10.03 -20.51
CA ARG A 420 7.99 -8.86 -19.70
C ARG A 420 6.66 -9.05 -19.03
N PHE A 421 6.55 -8.64 -17.78
CA PHE A 421 5.32 -8.81 -17.02
C PHE A 421 4.90 -7.53 -16.32
N THR A 422 3.59 -7.29 -16.31
CA THR A 422 2.96 -6.26 -15.47
C THR A 422 1.81 -6.89 -14.69
N ALA A 423 1.41 -6.26 -13.59
CA ALA A 423 0.21 -6.61 -12.86
C ALA A 423 -0.77 -5.44 -12.83
N ALA A 424 -2.06 -5.72 -12.77
CA ALA A 424 -3.09 -4.71 -12.62
C ALA A 424 -4.19 -5.18 -11.67
N ILE A 425 -4.84 -4.22 -11.02
CA ILE A 425 -6.07 -4.43 -10.27
C ILE A 425 -7.22 -3.86 -11.08
N GLY A 426 -8.27 -4.66 -11.32
CA GLY A 426 -9.45 -4.25 -12.07
C GLY A 426 -10.61 -5.22 -11.90
N ALA A 427 -11.77 -4.88 -12.45
CA ALA A 427 -12.94 -5.72 -12.41
C ALA A 427 -12.89 -6.82 -13.48
N VAL A 428 -13.41 -8.00 -13.14
CA VAL A 428 -13.65 -9.06 -14.13
C VAL A 428 -14.93 -8.74 -14.91
N PRO A 429 -14.90 -8.70 -16.26
CA PRO A 429 -16.09 -8.38 -17.06
C PRO A 429 -17.27 -9.31 -16.74
N PRO A 430 -18.49 -8.76 -16.57
CA PRO A 430 -19.67 -9.58 -16.31
C PRO A 430 -20.01 -10.46 -17.51
N THR A 431 -20.34 -11.73 -17.25
CA THR A 431 -20.68 -12.72 -18.28
C THR A 431 -22.05 -12.45 -18.93
N ARG A 432 -22.89 -11.58 -18.35
CA ARG A 432 -24.27 -11.32 -18.80
C ARG A 432 -24.37 -10.75 -20.22
N ASN A 433 -23.34 -10.05 -20.68
CA ASN A 433 -23.29 -9.44 -22.02
C ASN A 433 -22.70 -10.38 -23.09
N LEU A 434 -22.30 -11.60 -22.73
CA LEU A 434 -21.80 -12.60 -23.67
C LEU A 434 -22.94 -13.48 -24.20
N THR A 435 -22.76 -14.00 -25.42
CA THR A 435 -23.61 -15.08 -25.95
C THR A 435 -23.55 -16.30 -25.04
N LYS A 436 -24.54 -17.20 -25.09
CA LYS A 436 -24.53 -18.45 -24.29
C LYS A 436 -23.24 -19.26 -24.48
N LEU A 437 -22.68 -19.26 -25.70
CA LEU A 437 -21.38 -19.87 -25.99
C LEU A 437 -20.23 -19.12 -25.31
N GLY A 438 -20.23 -17.78 -25.36
CA GLY A 438 -19.23 -16.96 -24.67
C GLY A 438 -19.29 -17.08 -23.14
N GLN A 439 -20.49 -17.26 -22.57
CA GLN A 439 -20.69 -17.53 -21.14
C GLN A 439 -20.12 -18.88 -20.72
N VAL A 440 -20.33 -19.93 -21.53
CA VAL A 440 -19.77 -21.26 -21.29
C VAL A 440 -18.26 -21.23 -21.48
N LEU A 441 -17.76 -20.57 -22.53
CA LEU A 441 -16.33 -20.46 -22.80
C LEU A 441 -15.61 -19.72 -21.66
N GLN A 442 -16.12 -18.58 -21.20
CA GLN A 442 -15.53 -17.84 -20.08
C GLN A 442 -15.58 -18.61 -18.75
N LYS A 443 -16.60 -19.46 -18.54
CA LYS A 443 -16.64 -20.38 -17.38
C LYS A 443 -15.57 -21.47 -17.44
N VAL A 444 -15.14 -21.86 -18.64
CA VAL A 444 -14.18 -22.94 -18.86
C VAL A 444 -12.74 -22.40 -18.95
N THR A 445 -12.53 -21.26 -19.60
CA THR A 445 -11.19 -20.68 -19.87
C THR A 445 -10.81 -19.54 -18.94
N GLY A 446 -11.74 -19.06 -18.11
CA GLY A 446 -11.54 -17.85 -17.31
C GLY A 446 -11.67 -16.55 -18.13
N PRO A 447 -11.66 -15.38 -17.46
CA PRO A 447 -11.69 -14.09 -18.13
C PRO A 447 -10.36 -13.80 -18.83
N THR A 448 -10.43 -13.20 -20.02
CA THR A 448 -9.26 -12.88 -20.85
C THR A 448 -8.76 -11.44 -20.68
N SER A 449 -9.49 -10.61 -19.93
CA SER A 449 -9.13 -9.22 -19.63
C SER A 449 -9.72 -8.75 -18.31
N LEU A 450 -9.14 -7.69 -17.77
CA LEU A 450 -9.73 -6.87 -16.71
C LEU A 450 -10.23 -5.56 -17.31
N VAL A 451 -11.34 -5.06 -16.79
CA VAL A 451 -11.92 -3.73 -17.10
C VAL A 451 -11.88 -2.85 -15.87
N ASP A 452 -12.11 -1.54 -16.05
CA ASP A 452 -12.07 -0.56 -14.96
C ASP A 452 -10.80 -0.71 -14.09
N ILE A 453 -9.66 -0.60 -14.77
CA ILE A 453 -8.35 -0.76 -14.15
C ILE A 453 -8.15 0.36 -13.12
N GLN A 454 -7.96 -0.04 -11.87
CA GLN A 454 -7.73 0.86 -10.74
C GLN A 454 -6.27 1.29 -10.67
N VAL A 455 -5.33 0.36 -10.90
CA VAL A 455 -3.89 0.61 -10.82
C VAL A 455 -3.12 -0.44 -11.63
N ARG A 456 -1.93 -0.08 -12.12
CA ARG A 456 -0.96 -0.97 -12.77
C ARG A 456 0.40 -0.88 -12.09
N SER A 457 1.12 -2.00 -12.02
CA SER A 457 2.50 -2.05 -11.52
C SER A 457 3.46 -1.50 -12.57
N ALA A 458 4.70 -1.23 -12.13
CA ALA A 458 5.83 -1.19 -13.05
C ALA A 458 6.03 -2.55 -13.75
N GLU A 459 6.69 -2.53 -14.89
CA GLU A 459 7.08 -3.72 -15.63
C GLU A 459 8.27 -4.41 -14.95
N VAL A 460 8.29 -5.74 -14.94
CA VAL A 460 9.43 -6.56 -14.54
C VAL A 460 9.91 -7.42 -15.70
N GLN A 461 11.22 -7.61 -15.79
CA GLN A 461 11.89 -8.40 -16.81
C GLN A 461 12.89 -9.34 -16.14
N PRO A 462 12.66 -10.67 -16.14
CA PRO A 462 13.67 -11.62 -15.67
C PRO A 462 14.84 -11.70 -16.66
N SER A 463 16.06 -11.85 -16.16
CA SER A 463 17.25 -12.02 -16.98
C SER A 463 17.34 -13.45 -17.54
N ARG A 464 17.69 -13.60 -18.81
CA ARG A 464 17.86 -14.93 -19.39
C ARG A 464 19.14 -15.55 -18.85
N ILE A 465 19.11 -16.83 -18.49
CA ILE A 465 20.31 -17.60 -18.19
C ILE A 465 20.90 -18.09 -19.51
N LEU A 466 22.18 -17.78 -19.70
CA LEU A 466 23.05 -18.21 -20.78
C LEU A 466 23.89 -19.36 -20.25
N TRP A 467 24.07 -20.41 -21.04
CA TRP A 467 24.99 -21.49 -20.71
C TRP A 467 26.31 -21.27 -21.43
N GLY A 468 27.42 -21.36 -20.73
CA GLY A 468 28.75 -21.14 -21.26
C GLY A 468 29.77 -22.06 -20.64
N VAL A 469 31.00 -21.82 -21.05
CA VAL A 469 32.19 -22.50 -20.53
C VAL A 469 33.32 -21.49 -20.48
N ASP A 470 34.35 -21.75 -19.71
CA ASP A 470 35.65 -21.08 -19.86
C ASP A 470 36.76 -22.11 -20.02
N SER A 471 37.90 -21.67 -20.57
CA SER A 471 39.03 -22.58 -20.76
C SER A 471 40.36 -21.86 -20.79
N CYS A 472 41.37 -22.53 -20.21
CA CYS A 472 42.77 -22.18 -20.40
C CYS A 472 43.18 -22.37 -21.87
N LYS A 473 42.84 -23.51 -22.48
CA LYS A 473 43.13 -23.82 -23.90
C LYS A 473 42.35 -22.92 -24.85
N ALA A 474 42.93 -22.66 -26.03
CA ALA A 474 42.23 -21.97 -27.10
C ALA A 474 41.10 -22.83 -27.66
N PHE A 475 39.91 -22.26 -27.88
CA PHE A 475 38.75 -23.04 -28.31
C PHE A 475 38.80 -23.43 -29.80
N THR A 476 39.67 -22.80 -30.58
CA THR A 476 40.01 -23.23 -31.96
C THR A 476 40.97 -24.43 -32.00
N GLY A 477 41.42 -24.93 -30.85
CA GLY A 477 42.37 -26.04 -30.72
C GLY A 477 43.82 -25.61 -30.54
N ASP A 478 44.69 -26.61 -30.33
CA ASP A 478 46.14 -26.47 -30.14
C ASP A 478 46.94 -27.09 -31.31
N PRO A 479 48.29 -26.97 -31.36
CA PRO A 479 49.12 -27.56 -32.42
C PRO A 479 49.05 -29.10 -32.53
N SER A 480 48.42 -29.81 -31.57
CA SER A 480 48.19 -31.26 -31.61
C SER A 480 46.93 -31.65 -32.41
N GLY A 481 46.15 -30.67 -32.88
CA GLY A 481 45.07 -30.86 -33.86
C GLY A 481 43.69 -31.17 -33.28
N SER A 482 43.50 -31.07 -31.97
CA SER A 482 42.18 -31.27 -31.34
C SER A 482 41.45 -29.92 -31.18
N GLU A 483 40.45 -29.66 -32.01
CA GLU A 483 39.62 -28.46 -31.92
C GLU A 483 38.55 -28.62 -30.82
N LEU A 484 38.51 -27.67 -29.89
CA LEU A 484 37.73 -27.80 -28.65
C LEU A 484 36.28 -27.35 -28.85
N PHE A 485 36.04 -26.28 -29.61
CA PHE A 485 34.70 -25.72 -29.81
C PHE A 485 33.71 -26.69 -30.46
N SER A 486 34.10 -27.40 -31.53
CA SER A 486 33.25 -28.39 -32.21
C SER A 486 33.05 -29.63 -31.35
N SER A 487 34.08 -30.04 -30.59
CA SER A 487 33.98 -31.15 -29.63
C SER A 487 32.93 -30.85 -28.55
N ILE A 488 33.02 -29.68 -27.89
CA ILE A 488 32.04 -29.24 -26.89
C ILE A 488 30.66 -29.04 -27.51
N SER A 489 30.57 -28.35 -28.64
CA SER A 489 29.29 -28.10 -29.31
C SER A 489 28.56 -29.38 -29.71
N GLY A 490 29.29 -30.41 -30.14
CA GLY A 490 28.73 -31.70 -30.52
C GLY A 490 28.37 -32.62 -29.36
N SER A 491 29.05 -32.50 -28.22
CA SER A 491 28.88 -33.42 -27.08
C SER A 491 28.07 -32.83 -25.92
N LEU A 492 28.27 -31.56 -25.57
CA LEU A 492 27.63 -30.87 -24.45
C LEU A 492 26.63 -29.80 -24.89
N GLY A 493 26.73 -29.37 -26.15
CA GLY A 493 25.90 -28.32 -26.73
C GLY A 493 26.68 -27.05 -26.99
N GLN A 494 26.20 -26.24 -27.94
CA GLN A 494 26.90 -25.03 -28.35
C GLN A 494 26.82 -23.96 -27.25
N PRO A 495 27.96 -23.47 -26.72
CA PRO A 495 27.98 -22.42 -25.70
C PRO A 495 27.36 -21.11 -26.21
N ASP A 496 26.60 -20.43 -25.36
CA ASP A 496 26.11 -19.07 -25.59
C ASP A 496 27.24 -18.04 -25.37
N PHE A 497 28.22 -18.37 -24.52
CA PHE A 497 29.44 -17.60 -24.30
C PHE A 497 30.64 -18.48 -23.92
N TRP A 498 31.85 -17.96 -24.13
CA TRP A 498 33.10 -18.61 -23.76
C TRP A 498 34.05 -17.65 -23.01
N GLY A 499 34.52 -18.04 -21.82
CA GLY A 499 35.53 -17.31 -21.05
C GLY A 499 36.95 -17.54 -21.56
N ARG A 500 37.65 -16.45 -21.91
CA ARG A 500 39.00 -16.49 -22.49
C ARG A 500 39.91 -15.41 -21.95
N TYR A 501 41.17 -15.78 -21.74
CA TYR A 501 42.21 -14.91 -21.21
C TYR A 501 42.66 -13.89 -22.25
N LEU A 502 42.74 -12.61 -21.89
CA LEU A 502 43.22 -11.52 -22.75
C LEU A 502 44.72 -11.63 -23.03
N THR A 503 45.48 -12.14 -22.06
CA THR A 503 46.95 -12.16 -22.06
C THR A 503 47.49 -13.59 -22.07
N SER A 504 48.67 -13.78 -22.63
CA SER A 504 49.34 -15.09 -22.60
C SER A 504 50.19 -15.23 -21.33
N THR A 505 49.74 -16.09 -20.41
CA THR A 505 50.41 -16.39 -19.14
C THR A 505 50.73 -17.89 -19.08
N VAL A 506 50.23 -18.60 -18.06
CA VAL A 506 50.12 -20.06 -18.08
C VAL A 506 49.09 -20.53 -19.12
N CYS A 507 48.08 -19.69 -19.40
CA CYS A 507 47.09 -19.93 -20.43
C CYS A 507 47.38 -19.10 -21.68
N PRO A 508 47.19 -19.65 -22.90
CA PRO A 508 47.27 -18.86 -24.12
C PRO A 508 46.23 -17.74 -24.11
N GLY A 509 46.67 -16.54 -24.50
CA GLY A 509 45.79 -15.39 -24.69
C GLY A 509 44.85 -15.58 -25.88
N LEU A 510 43.76 -14.82 -25.89
CA LEU A 510 42.74 -14.79 -26.92
C LEU A 510 43.37 -14.42 -28.27
N SER A 511 42.96 -15.15 -29.30
CA SER A 511 43.53 -15.00 -30.64
C SER A 511 42.50 -14.54 -31.68
N TRP A 512 42.95 -13.93 -32.77
CA TRP A 512 42.09 -13.56 -33.90
C TRP A 512 41.27 -14.73 -34.48
N PRO A 513 41.82 -15.95 -34.64
CA PRO A 513 41.02 -17.11 -35.04
C PRO A 513 39.87 -17.43 -34.08
N GLU A 514 40.08 -17.29 -32.78
CA GLU A 514 39.04 -17.48 -31.76
C GLU A 514 37.96 -16.41 -31.87
N ILE A 515 38.35 -15.13 -31.98
CA ILE A 515 37.41 -14.01 -32.17
C ILE A 515 36.55 -14.22 -33.43
N TYR A 516 37.17 -14.64 -34.54
CA TYR A 516 36.46 -14.92 -35.79
C TYR A 516 35.49 -16.09 -35.66
N LEU A 517 35.90 -17.17 -34.97
CA LEU A 517 35.01 -18.32 -34.75
C LEU A 517 33.84 -17.94 -33.83
N ALA A 518 34.06 -17.15 -32.78
CA ALA A 518 32.99 -16.65 -31.92
C ALA A 518 31.98 -15.77 -32.68
N ALA A 519 32.47 -14.88 -33.56
CA ALA A 519 31.62 -14.07 -34.45
C ALA A 519 30.72 -14.96 -35.33
N LYS A 520 31.33 -15.96 -35.99
CA LYS A 520 30.63 -16.90 -36.87
C LYS A 520 29.61 -17.76 -36.12
N ALA A 521 29.90 -18.10 -34.87
CA ALA A 521 29.05 -18.90 -34.01
C ALA A 521 27.95 -18.09 -33.29
N HIS A 522 27.95 -16.75 -33.41
CA HIS A 522 27.12 -15.85 -32.60
C HIS A 522 27.28 -16.09 -31.09
N MET A 523 28.51 -16.36 -30.66
CA MET A 523 28.86 -16.69 -29.28
C MET A 523 29.50 -15.47 -28.60
N GLY A 524 29.13 -15.23 -27.35
CA GLY A 524 29.77 -14.20 -26.53
C GLY A 524 31.17 -14.62 -26.10
N ILE A 525 32.06 -13.65 -25.91
CA ILE A 525 33.35 -13.82 -25.25
C ILE A 525 33.25 -13.12 -23.90
N LEU A 526 33.66 -13.81 -22.85
CA LEU A 526 33.89 -13.26 -21.52
C LEU A 526 35.40 -13.03 -21.36
N PRO A 527 35.90 -11.78 -21.50
CA PRO A 527 37.33 -11.51 -21.44
C PRO A 527 37.86 -11.57 -20.00
N ILE A 528 38.92 -12.34 -19.78
CA ILE A 528 39.51 -12.59 -18.46
C ILE A 528 40.93 -12.02 -18.44
N TYR A 529 41.26 -11.26 -17.40
CA TYR A 529 42.61 -10.77 -17.18
C TYR A 529 43.25 -11.53 -16.01
N ASN A 530 44.36 -12.22 -16.29
CA ASN A 530 45.13 -12.98 -15.30
C ASN A 530 46.65 -12.71 -15.33
N ASP A 531 47.13 -11.73 -16.13
CA ASP A 531 48.55 -11.35 -16.15
C ASP A 531 48.85 -10.36 -15.02
N TYR A 532 48.77 -10.86 -13.78
CA TYR A 532 49.00 -10.07 -12.58
C TYR A 532 49.82 -10.86 -11.55
N ASN A 533 50.46 -10.15 -10.62
CA ASN A 533 51.10 -10.82 -9.49
C ASN A 533 50.02 -11.22 -8.48
N CYS A 534 49.67 -12.50 -8.45
CA CYS A 534 48.59 -12.99 -7.61
C CYS A 534 48.91 -13.09 -6.11
N SER A 535 50.16 -12.78 -5.73
CA SER A 535 50.52 -12.46 -4.33
C SER A 535 50.31 -10.99 -3.96
N SER A 536 49.84 -10.18 -4.91
CA SER A 536 49.67 -8.73 -4.79
C SER A 536 48.32 -8.32 -5.37
N VAL A 537 47.24 -8.71 -4.70
CA VAL A 537 45.84 -8.33 -4.99
C VAL A 537 45.26 -7.42 -3.90
N SER A 538 46.09 -6.55 -3.33
CA SER A 538 45.72 -5.61 -2.26
C SER A 538 46.04 -4.16 -2.63
N GLY A 539 45.25 -3.23 -2.10
CA GLY A 539 45.45 -1.80 -2.27
C GLY A 539 44.90 -1.23 -3.58
N TYR A 540 44.49 0.04 -3.50
CA TYR A 540 43.85 0.77 -4.60
C TYR A 540 44.74 0.93 -5.84
N ASP A 541 45.98 1.38 -5.66
CA ASP A 541 46.89 1.65 -6.78
C ASP A 541 47.22 0.36 -7.55
N THR A 542 47.30 -0.77 -6.86
CA THR A 542 47.49 -2.09 -7.46
C THR A 542 46.31 -2.47 -8.35
N GLY A 543 45.09 -2.39 -7.83
CA GLY A 543 43.87 -2.69 -8.61
C GLY A 543 43.72 -1.77 -9.82
N MET A 544 44.00 -0.48 -9.65
CA MET A 544 44.01 0.51 -10.73
C MET A 544 45.06 0.19 -11.80
N GLY A 545 46.29 -0.15 -11.38
CA GLY A 545 47.38 -0.50 -12.29
C GLY A 545 47.04 -1.72 -13.15
N TYR A 546 46.49 -2.77 -12.55
CA TYR A 546 46.05 -3.96 -13.30
C TYR A 546 44.90 -3.65 -14.26
N ALA A 547 43.93 -2.83 -13.83
CA ALA A 547 42.84 -2.41 -14.72
C ALA A 547 43.35 -1.64 -15.95
N GLN A 548 44.37 -0.79 -15.79
CA GLN A 548 44.97 -0.05 -16.92
C GLN A 548 45.63 -0.98 -17.93
N VAL A 549 46.34 -2.02 -17.47
CA VAL A 549 46.92 -3.02 -18.37
C VAL A 549 45.82 -3.82 -19.06
N ALA A 550 44.86 -4.36 -18.30
CA ALA A 550 43.78 -5.19 -18.81
C ALA A 550 42.94 -4.46 -19.89
N THR A 551 42.57 -3.21 -19.62
CA THR A 551 41.79 -2.38 -20.57
C THR A 551 42.59 -1.99 -21.80
N GLY A 552 43.92 -1.81 -21.67
CA GLY A 552 44.82 -1.59 -22.81
C GLY A 552 44.87 -2.80 -23.75
N VAL A 553 44.99 -4.01 -23.20
CA VAL A 553 44.96 -5.26 -23.99
C VAL A 553 43.58 -5.49 -24.61
N ALA A 554 42.50 -5.29 -23.85
CA ALA A 554 41.14 -5.40 -24.36
C ALA A 554 40.88 -4.44 -25.54
N ALA A 555 41.37 -3.20 -25.45
CA ALA A 555 41.26 -2.23 -26.54
C ALA A 555 42.07 -2.65 -27.77
N HIS A 556 43.28 -3.21 -27.59
CA HIS A 556 44.10 -3.74 -28.67
C HIS A 556 43.41 -4.89 -29.42
N ASP A 557 42.76 -5.79 -28.69
CA ASP A 557 42.06 -6.96 -29.26
C ASP A 557 40.66 -6.61 -29.81
N GLY A 558 40.28 -5.34 -29.76
CA GLY A 558 39.04 -4.84 -30.35
C GLY A 558 37.79 -5.05 -29.49
N VAL A 559 37.95 -5.31 -28.19
CA VAL A 559 36.82 -5.36 -27.25
C VAL A 559 36.16 -3.96 -27.21
N PRO A 560 34.88 -3.83 -27.57
CA PRO A 560 34.19 -2.54 -27.54
C PRO A 560 34.03 -2.01 -26.12
N GLN A 561 33.97 -0.69 -25.96
CA GLN A 561 33.53 -0.08 -24.71
C GLN A 561 32.11 -0.55 -24.33
N GLY A 562 31.82 -0.51 -23.03
CA GLY A 562 30.58 -1.01 -22.44
C GLY A 562 30.54 -2.53 -22.25
N ARG A 563 31.63 -3.26 -22.56
CA ARG A 563 31.75 -4.70 -22.32
C ARG A 563 32.45 -5.01 -21.01
N VAL A 564 32.15 -6.18 -20.44
CA VAL A 564 32.83 -6.65 -19.23
C VAL A 564 34.30 -6.97 -19.49
N ILE A 565 35.13 -6.73 -18.47
CA ILE A 565 36.47 -7.29 -18.33
C ILE A 565 36.54 -7.89 -16.93
N ALA A 566 36.79 -9.20 -16.85
CA ALA A 566 36.93 -9.92 -15.59
C ALA A 566 38.36 -9.82 -15.06
N ILE A 567 38.52 -9.51 -13.77
CA ILE A 567 39.75 -9.83 -13.04
C ILE A 567 39.60 -11.23 -12.45
N ASP A 568 40.59 -12.08 -12.69
CA ASP A 568 40.62 -13.47 -12.25
C ASP A 568 41.17 -13.59 -10.81
N ILE A 569 40.34 -13.41 -9.77
CA ILE A 569 40.81 -13.51 -8.36
C ILE A 569 40.70 -14.96 -7.90
N GLU A 570 41.74 -15.74 -8.19
CA GLU A 570 41.80 -17.19 -7.92
C GLU A 570 41.61 -17.54 -6.44
N PRO A 571 41.09 -18.75 -6.13
CA PRO A 571 41.04 -19.25 -4.77
C PRO A 571 42.44 -19.40 -4.15
N PRO A 572 42.57 -19.35 -2.81
CA PRO A 572 43.84 -19.59 -2.12
C PRO A 572 44.46 -20.96 -2.46
N GLY A 573 45.72 -20.98 -2.90
CA GLY A 573 46.47 -22.20 -3.19
C GLY A 573 47.99 -22.06 -3.04
N GLU A 574 48.72 -23.18 -3.17
CA GLU A 574 50.19 -23.20 -3.04
C GLU A 574 50.91 -22.44 -4.18
N ALA A 575 50.34 -22.47 -5.38
CA ALA A 575 50.88 -21.76 -6.56
C ALA A 575 50.48 -20.28 -6.59
N CYS A 576 49.37 -19.94 -5.93
CA CYS A 576 48.81 -18.60 -5.91
C CYS A 576 48.09 -18.35 -4.57
N PRO A 577 48.59 -17.46 -3.69
CA PRO A 577 47.87 -17.12 -2.46
C PRO A 577 46.54 -16.42 -2.77
N GLY A 578 46.34 -15.93 -3.99
CA GLY A 578 45.05 -15.57 -4.57
C GLY A 578 44.25 -14.60 -3.71
N ALA A 579 42.97 -14.91 -3.51
CA ALA A 579 42.03 -14.11 -2.74
C ALA A 579 42.43 -13.85 -1.27
N VAL A 580 43.42 -14.55 -0.67
CA VAL A 580 43.78 -14.35 0.76
C VAL A 580 44.15 -12.90 1.07
N SER A 581 44.72 -12.18 0.10
CA SER A 581 45.16 -10.79 0.28
C SER A 581 44.19 -9.78 -0.32
N VAL A 582 43.04 -10.19 -0.88
CA VAL A 582 42.12 -9.24 -1.51
C VAL A 582 41.51 -8.30 -0.48
N ASP A 583 41.52 -7.00 -0.78
CA ASP A 583 40.94 -5.97 0.08
C ASP A 583 39.99 -5.03 -0.69
N ALA A 584 39.27 -4.21 0.07
CA ALA A 584 38.34 -3.23 -0.49
C ALA A 584 39.03 -2.20 -1.40
N GLY A 585 40.29 -1.86 -1.11
CA GLY A 585 41.08 -0.94 -1.90
C GLY A 585 41.29 -1.47 -3.31
N PHE A 586 41.71 -2.73 -3.44
CA PHE A 586 41.92 -3.40 -4.72
C PHE A 586 40.64 -3.46 -5.56
N ILE A 587 39.52 -3.85 -4.95
CA ILE A 587 38.21 -3.88 -5.63
C ILE A 587 37.84 -2.50 -6.18
N ARG A 588 38.00 -1.44 -5.38
CA ARG A 588 37.77 -0.06 -5.83
C ARG A 588 38.73 0.37 -6.94
N GLY A 589 40.01 0.03 -6.82
CA GLY A 589 41.02 0.35 -7.83
C GLY A 589 40.71 -0.27 -9.19
N TRP A 590 40.38 -1.56 -9.21
CA TRP A 590 39.96 -2.26 -10.43
C TRP A 590 38.70 -1.65 -11.02
N TYR A 591 37.68 -1.42 -10.18
CA TYR A 591 36.42 -0.82 -10.59
C TYR A 591 36.61 0.54 -11.26
N ASP A 592 37.36 1.45 -10.64
CA ASP A 592 37.59 2.79 -11.16
C ASP A 592 38.42 2.77 -12.45
N GLY A 593 39.44 1.91 -12.53
CA GLY A 593 40.28 1.80 -13.72
C GLY A 593 39.53 1.25 -14.94
N VAL A 594 38.76 0.18 -14.75
CA VAL A 594 37.96 -0.43 -15.83
C VAL A 594 36.86 0.53 -16.30
N ARG A 595 36.13 1.14 -15.36
CA ARG A 595 35.10 2.14 -15.70
C ARG A 595 35.68 3.39 -16.36
N GLY A 596 36.84 3.86 -15.89
CA GLY A 596 37.54 5.02 -16.45
C GLY A 596 37.91 4.84 -17.91
N ALA A 597 38.21 3.60 -18.33
CA ALA A 597 38.47 3.23 -19.72
C ALA A 597 37.18 3.00 -20.56
N GLY A 598 36.00 3.11 -19.96
CA GLY A 598 34.71 2.92 -20.62
C GLY A 598 34.22 1.46 -20.68
N TYR A 599 34.84 0.54 -19.93
CA TYR A 599 34.44 -0.85 -19.81
C TYR A 599 33.63 -1.08 -18.51
N VAL A 600 33.15 -2.31 -18.31
CA VAL A 600 32.40 -2.72 -17.12
C VAL A 600 33.23 -3.68 -16.27
N ALA A 601 33.40 -3.37 -14.99
CA ALA A 601 34.18 -4.21 -14.09
C ALA A 601 33.42 -5.51 -13.75
N LEU A 602 34.09 -6.65 -13.95
CA LEU A 602 33.67 -7.96 -13.49
C LEU A 602 34.76 -8.55 -12.60
N PHE A 603 34.34 -9.26 -11.55
CA PHE A 603 35.25 -9.91 -10.60
C PHE A 603 34.95 -11.40 -10.57
N TYR A 604 35.90 -12.23 -10.98
CA TYR A 604 35.87 -13.65 -10.64
C TYR A 604 36.33 -13.82 -9.20
N GLY A 605 35.58 -14.53 -8.36
CA GLY A 605 35.93 -14.67 -6.95
C GLY A 605 34.96 -15.54 -6.14
N ASN A 606 35.32 -15.81 -4.87
CA ASN A 606 34.50 -16.60 -3.97
C ASN A 606 33.27 -15.79 -3.52
N GLY A 607 32.15 -15.98 -4.20
CA GLY A 607 30.90 -15.30 -3.89
C GLY A 607 30.28 -15.66 -2.53
N THR A 608 30.87 -16.54 -1.72
CA THR A 608 30.33 -16.91 -0.41
C THR A 608 30.41 -15.78 0.60
N GLY A 609 29.30 -15.49 1.30
CA GLY A 609 29.30 -14.53 2.40
C GLY A 609 30.31 -14.85 3.49
N GLY A 610 31.14 -13.88 3.85
CA GLY A 610 32.22 -14.04 4.82
C GLY A 610 33.52 -14.66 4.29
N SER A 611 33.59 -15.00 2.99
CA SER A 611 34.88 -15.31 2.34
C SER A 611 35.78 -14.06 2.31
N GLU A 612 37.05 -14.24 1.94
CA GLU A 612 38.01 -13.14 1.78
C GLU A 612 37.51 -12.14 0.74
N PHE A 613 37.13 -12.63 -0.44
CA PHE A 613 36.52 -11.82 -1.51
C PHE A 613 35.19 -11.20 -1.07
N GLY A 614 34.29 -11.97 -0.46
CA GLY A 614 32.99 -11.48 0.01
C GLY A 614 33.14 -10.36 1.04
N SER A 615 34.08 -10.49 1.97
CA SER A 615 34.37 -9.47 2.99
C SER A 615 34.96 -8.20 2.37
N ALA A 616 35.93 -8.33 1.46
CA ALA A 616 36.50 -7.22 0.72
C ALA A 616 35.44 -6.49 -0.14
N TRP A 617 34.59 -7.25 -0.82
CA TRP A 617 33.47 -6.72 -1.61
C TRP A 617 32.52 -5.92 -0.74
N CYS A 618 32.08 -6.48 0.38
CA CYS A 618 31.14 -5.79 1.27
C CYS A 618 31.71 -4.52 1.86
N GLN A 619 33.00 -4.51 2.20
CA GLN A 619 33.65 -3.28 2.62
C GLN A 619 33.71 -2.27 1.46
N ALA A 620 34.15 -2.67 0.26
CA ALA A 620 34.19 -1.79 -0.91
C ALA A 620 32.82 -1.22 -1.26
N GLN A 621 31.77 -2.04 -1.21
CA GLN A 621 30.38 -1.66 -1.49
C GLN A 621 29.85 -0.66 -0.44
N SER A 622 30.24 -0.81 0.83
CA SER A 622 29.89 0.17 1.87
C SER A 622 30.54 1.53 1.62
N GLU A 623 31.74 1.56 1.03
CA GLU A 623 32.49 2.76 0.66
C GLU A 623 31.98 3.36 -0.68
N VAL A 624 31.57 2.52 -1.62
CA VAL A 624 31.09 2.88 -2.97
C VAL A 624 29.80 2.10 -3.29
N PRO A 625 28.61 2.58 -2.87
CA PRO A 625 27.34 1.88 -3.07
C PRO A 625 27.00 1.58 -4.53
N ALA A 626 27.55 2.35 -5.48
CA ALA A 626 27.34 2.13 -6.91
C ALA A 626 27.90 0.77 -7.40
N LEU A 627 28.87 0.16 -6.69
CA LEU A 627 29.45 -1.14 -7.04
C LEU A 627 28.39 -2.21 -7.24
N SER A 628 27.40 -2.30 -6.34
CA SER A 628 26.35 -3.34 -6.39
C SER A 628 25.34 -3.18 -7.53
N THR A 629 25.48 -2.16 -8.38
CA THR A 629 24.58 -1.92 -9.53
C THR A 629 25.31 -1.69 -10.84
N THR A 630 26.64 -1.50 -10.81
CA THR A 630 27.44 -1.11 -11.99
C THR A 630 28.70 -1.95 -12.18
N ALA A 631 28.99 -2.87 -11.26
CA ALA A 631 29.96 -3.93 -11.41
C ALA A 631 29.27 -5.28 -11.20
N PHE A 632 29.90 -6.33 -11.71
CA PHE A 632 29.35 -7.69 -11.66
C PHE A 632 30.31 -8.64 -10.94
N ILE A 633 29.77 -9.72 -10.41
CA ILE A 633 30.53 -10.84 -9.85
C ILE A 633 30.29 -12.09 -10.70
N TRP A 634 31.38 -12.78 -10.99
CA TRP A 634 31.44 -14.15 -11.49
C TRP A 634 31.84 -15.04 -10.31
N SER A 635 30.86 -15.67 -9.67
CA SER A 635 31.14 -16.53 -8.51
C SER A 635 31.67 -17.88 -8.98
N PHE A 636 32.70 -18.42 -8.33
CA PHE A 636 33.05 -19.84 -8.49
C PHE A 636 32.40 -20.76 -7.45
N GLU A 637 31.54 -20.22 -6.57
CA GLU A 637 30.81 -21.00 -5.57
C GLU A 637 29.27 -20.93 -5.74
N PRO A 638 28.56 -22.05 -5.49
CA PRO A 638 29.11 -23.36 -5.14
C PRO A 638 29.78 -24.06 -6.33
N SER A 639 30.94 -24.68 -6.12
CA SER A 639 31.56 -25.55 -7.13
C SER A 639 31.00 -26.98 -7.04
N LEU A 640 30.29 -27.41 -8.09
CA LEU A 640 29.62 -28.71 -8.15
C LEU A 640 30.62 -29.81 -8.55
N VAL A 641 30.84 -30.76 -7.64
CA VAL A 641 31.78 -31.88 -7.82
C VAL A 641 31.15 -33.12 -8.49
N ALA A 642 29.84 -33.11 -8.71
CA ALA A 642 29.11 -34.23 -9.30
C ALA A 642 28.15 -33.73 -10.39
N GLY A 643 28.01 -34.54 -11.43
CA GLY A 643 27.11 -34.29 -12.55
C GLY A 643 27.86 -34.11 -13.86
N ALA A 644 27.44 -34.87 -14.88
CA ALA A 644 27.86 -34.62 -16.26
C ALA A 644 26.94 -33.55 -16.85
N TRP A 645 27.34 -32.28 -16.67
CA TRP A 645 26.55 -31.14 -17.10
C TRP A 645 26.78 -30.82 -18.58
N SER A 646 25.70 -30.41 -19.23
CA SER A 646 25.59 -30.03 -20.63
C SER A 646 24.65 -28.83 -20.70
N LYS A 647 24.57 -28.16 -21.85
CA LYS A 647 23.61 -27.06 -22.05
C LYS A 647 22.16 -27.47 -21.75
N SER A 648 21.80 -28.72 -22.05
CA SER A 648 20.42 -29.20 -21.94
C SER A 648 19.99 -29.57 -20.52
N ASN A 649 20.95 -29.80 -19.62
CA ASN A 649 20.69 -30.23 -18.25
C ASN A 649 21.45 -29.38 -17.22
N ALA A 650 21.93 -28.19 -17.59
CA ALA A 650 22.65 -27.26 -16.72
C ALA A 650 21.96 -27.10 -15.36
N PRO A 651 22.73 -26.87 -14.27
CA PRO A 651 22.15 -26.75 -12.94
C PRO A 651 21.15 -25.60 -12.86
N VAL A 652 20.32 -25.60 -11.82
CA VAL A 652 19.48 -24.43 -11.52
C VAL A 652 20.40 -23.30 -11.05
N TRP A 653 20.30 -22.14 -11.68
CA TRP A 653 21.02 -20.92 -11.30
C TRP A 653 20.89 -20.60 -9.80
N GLN A 654 21.96 -20.89 -9.03
CA GLN A 654 22.02 -20.66 -7.58
C GLN A 654 23.45 -20.33 -7.09
N PRO A 655 24.17 -19.36 -7.70
CA PRO A 655 25.47 -18.96 -7.19
C PRO A 655 25.35 -18.35 -5.79
N TYR A 656 26.37 -18.57 -4.97
CA TYR A 656 26.48 -17.96 -3.65
C TYR A 656 26.63 -16.44 -3.74
N ARG A 657 26.16 -15.78 -2.68
CA ARG A 657 26.09 -14.32 -2.55
C ARG A 657 26.98 -13.84 -1.42
N THR A 658 27.57 -12.66 -1.59
CA THR A 658 28.63 -12.09 -0.74
C THR A 658 28.15 -11.71 0.66
N GLY A 659 26.85 -11.76 0.93
CA GLY A 659 26.25 -11.45 2.24
C GLY A 659 25.90 -9.97 2.43
N CYS A 660 26.12 -9.13 1.42
CA CYS A 660 25.72 -7.72 1.35
C CYS A 660 25.16 -7.42 -0.06
N PRO A 661 24.74 -6.17 -0.37
CA PRO A 661 24.29 -5.85 -1.72
C PRO A 661 25.35 -6.19 -2.78
N ASP A 662 24.97 -7.02 -3.75
CA ASP A 662 25.84 -7.48 -4.82
C ASP A 662 25.08 -7.68 -6.13
N TYR A 663 25.82 -7.93 -7.20
CA TYR A 663 25.27 -8.34 -8.48
C TYR A 663 26.07 -9.50 -9.07
N VAL A 664 25.75 -10.70 -8.59
CA VAL A 664 26.29 -11.94 -9.17
C VAL A 664 25.57 -12.22 -10.49
N ALA A 665 26.31 -12.11 -11.60
CA ALA A 665 25.79 -12.23 -12.96
C ALA A 665 26.50 -13.31 -13.79
N ALA A 666 27.53 -13.97 -13.25
CA ALA A 666 28.06 -15.21 -13.78
C ALA A 666 28.34 -16.21 -12.64
N TRP A 667 28.35 -17.49 -12.96
CA TRP A 667 28.62 -18.59 -12.05
C TRP A 667 29.43 -19.68 -12.74
N GLN A 668 30.67 -19.88 -12.31
CA GLN A 668 31.42 -21.09 -12.64
C GLN A 668 30.95 -22.19 -11.69
N TYR A 669 30.04 -23.03 -12.18
CA TYR A 669 29.40 -24.05 -11.36
C TYR A 669 30.18 -25.36 -11.33
N GLN A 670 31.14 -25.57 -12.23
CA GLN A 670 31.90 -26.81 -12.28
C GLN A 670 33.32 -26.58 -12.81
N ILE A 671 34.32 -27.04 -12.07
CA ILE A 671 35.71 -27.07 -12.52
C ILE A 671 35.99 -28.28 -13.43
N GLY A 672 36.91 -28.14 -14.38
CA GLY A 672 37.19 -29.11 -15.43
C GLY A 672 37.59 -30.49 -14.91
N GLY A 673 38.29 -30.57 -13.78
CA GLY A 673 38.60 -31.84 -13.12
C GLY A 673 37.36 -32.68 -12.77
N ASN A 674 36.19 -32.04 -12.66
CA ASN A 674 34.90 -32.68 -12.40
C ASN A 674 33.95 -32.61 -13.61
N ALA A 675 34.34 -31.93 -14.70
CA ALA A 675 33.53 -31.76 -15.89
C ALA A 675 33.64 -32.96 -16.85
N PRO A 676 32.67 -33.15 -17.76
CA PRO A 676 32.77 -34.18 -18.81
C PRO A 676 33.99 -34.05 -19.73
N ASN A 677 34.54 -32.85 -19.83
CA ASN A 677 35.78 -32.55 -20.54
C ASN A 677 36.67 -31.70 -19.62
N SER A 678 37.87 -32.20 -19.32
CA SER A 678 38.80 -31.56 -18.38
C SER A 678 39.45 -30.27 -18.88
N ASP A 679 39.28 -29.93 -20.16
CA ASP A 679 39.83 -28.72 -20.75
C ASP A 679 38.91 -27.50 -20.63
N ILE A 680 37.71 -27.67 -20.05
CA ILE A 680 36.73 -26.60 -19.84
C ILE A 680 36.20 -26.59 -18.42
N ASP A 681 35.83 -25.41 -17.95
CA ASP A 681 34.97 -25.21 -16.79
C ASP A 681 33.53 -24.94 -17.26
N GLY A 682 32.54 -25.28 -16.43
CA GLY A 682 31.13 -25.11 -16.74
C GLY A 682 30.56 -23.84 -16.12
N ASP A 683 29.93 -23.00 -16.94
CA ASP A 683 29.42 -21.69 -16.52
C ASP A 683 27.95 -21.45 -16.87
N GLU A 684 27.33 -20.61 -16.04
CA GLU A 684 26.12 -19.88 -16.40
C GLU A 684 26.37 -18.37 -16.29
N ALA A 685 25.67 -17.57 -17.10
CA ALA A 685 25.67 -16.13 -16.98
C ALA A 685 24.27 -15.55 -17.20
N LEU A 686 24.00 -14.40 -16.62
CA LEU A 686 22.79 -13.64 -16.88
C LEU A 686 22.96 -12.83 -18.18
N SER A 687 21.90 -12.72 -18.97
CA SER A 687 21.93 -12.03 -20.26
C SER A 687 22.10 -10.51 -20.17
N ASP A 688 21.98 -9.95 -18.96
CA ASP A 688 22.27 -8.56 -18.66
C ASP A 688 23.77 -8.32 -18.40
N LEU A 689 24.59 -9.37 -18.24
CA LEU A 689 26.04 -9.29 -18.27
C LEU A 689 26.49 -8.85 -19.67
N PRO A 690 27.18 -7.71 -19.82
CA PRO A 690 27.52 -7.17 -21.13
C PRO A 690 28.73 -7.88 -21.75
N LEU A 691 28.53 -9.15 -22.12
CA LEU A 691 29.48 -9.98 -22.86
C LEU A 691 29.87 -9.34 -24.20
N TRP A 692 31.07 -9.64 -24.67
CA TRP A 692 31.54 -9.20 -25.99
C TRP A 692 31.05 -10.16 -27.07
N TYR A 693 30.20 -9.69 -27.98
CA TYR A 693 29.81 -10.44 -29.17
C TYR A 693 30.56 -9.87 -30.39
N PRO A 694 31.61 -10.53 -30.89
CA PRO A 694 32.35 -10.07 -32.06
C PRO A 694 31.48 -10.11 -33.32
N SER A 695 31.77 -9.23 -34.29
CA SER A 695 30.99 -9.04 -35.51
C SER A 695 31.84 -9.09 -36.76
#